data_AF-A0A4Q7BQ61-F1
#
_entry.id   AF-A0A4Q7BQ61-F1
#
_cell.length_a   1.000
_cell.length_b   1.000
_cell.length_c   1.000
_cell.angle_alpha   90.00
_cell.angle_beta   90.00
_cell.angle_gamma   90.00
#
_symmetry.space_group_name_H-M   'P 1'
#
loop_
_entity.id
_entity.type
_entity.pdbx_description
1 polymer ?
#
loop_
_entity_poly.entity_id
_entity_poly.type
_entity_poly.pdbx_seq_one_letter_code
_entity_poly.pdbx_strand_id
1 'polypeptide(L)'
;MPIETKDLVIYESERLTDNDDGGGKYNGQIIQDGLSNNLFDDISELDRTMGNVSICKIFPAVITNDTDKLMGATVFISELPKDPNVSALLFSTKSWTDQRKAAQNRIENYLAKGGQTAGYPQDTHYQGMKTLQAIMFPEETEASVGSTIVLASNEGKALQHDQYVRITKVETRTAILMVDGTKVEYKVATYSLNDPLDQDYVGLSAKQWYNGEKSQTILRDTLVADTGLYYSSVKLKSAATVGEYTVNAKDIFAQLIPSAQTESPIVDVNAAGESVVLVPGNSGSISANFSTTVGTSQNLYIGSSVMPSSVSFSLFGQQITDQGGLLKNSQGTQVGVIDYQRGLIQWTTAAGSGATTLAITFTPAASPSQYFQSYSVPVTQNNQSSNWTGVLVPIPAPGCLSISYMAQGKFYELKDDGSGQLKGSSTSFGSGRINYETGSWTFTAGVLPDVGTPILLLWGTPIITFVRSGLPVNKAKFAFKLNQGAVATGVTIDWLLEGVPKKAVSNAQGKFTGDATGFINYSTGEGEIIPLKLPQKNTEFKITYNFGSKQTQTKFNVILDSAQKLTFVVGTGSPLQPNSIGLRIPLSSVGGNFGHLDLIDVPISSSMGNLVNNQDQVQGTINYTTGEAEVTPTMIKKVFDYIYTPSNVYASA
;
A
#
# COMPACT_ATOMS: atom_id res chain seq x y z
N MET A 1 -11.86 31.88 -68.94
CA MET A 1 -11.85 30.45 -69.32
C MET A 1 -11.74 29.69 -68.01
N PRO A 2 -12.57 28.66 -67.76
CA PRO A 2 -12.55 28.00 -66.46
C PRO A 2 -11.16 27.44 -66.15
N ILE A 3 -10.72 27.60 -64.90
CA ILE A 3 -9.51 26.94 -64.38
C ILE A 3 -9.75 25.43 -64.46
N GLU A 4 -8.93 24.73 -65.24
CA GLU A 4 -9.00 23.28 -65.44
C GLU A 4 -7.96 22.56 -64.57
N THR A 5 -8.09 21.24 -64.40
CA THR A 5 -7.14 20.44 -63.60
C THR A 5 -5.69 20.58 -64.08
N LYS A 6 -5.48 20.79 -65.38
CA LYS A 6 -4.14 21.00 -65.97
C LYS A 6 -3.47 22.30 -65.53
N ASP A 7 -4.25 23.26 -65.05
CA ASP A 7 -3.78 24.57 -64.59
C ASP A 7 -3.32 24.49 -63.13
N LEU A 8 -3.61 23.39 -62.41
CA LEU A 8 -3.13 23.15 -61.05
C LEU A 8 -1.81 22.39 -61.09
N VAL A 9 -0.74 23.00 -60.57
CA VAL A 9 0.59 22.41 -60.59
C VAL A 9 1.23 22.45 -59.20
N ILE A 10 2.25 21.61 -59.01
CA ILE A 10 3.13 21.66 -57.85
C ILE A 10 4.53 22.00 -58.38
N TYR A 11 5.13 23.04 -57.82
CA TYR A 11 6.48 23.44 -58.16
C TYR A 11 7.50 22.99 -57.12
N GLU A 12 8.72 22.80 -57.58
CA GLU A 12 9.88 22.51 -56.76
C GLU A 12 10.34 23.73 -55.95
N SER A 13 11.08 23.44 -54.89
CA SER A 13 11.81 24.44 -54.12
C SER A 13 13.18 24.74 -54.75
N GLU A 14 13.82 25.83 -54.32
CA GLU A 14 15.15 26.28 -54.76
C GLU A 14 16.17 25.14 -54.71
N ARG A 15 16.07 24.29 -53.68
CA ARG A 15 16.86 23.07 -53.52
C ARG A 15 15.94 21.92 -53.11
N LEU A 16 15.56 21.10 -54.08
CA LEU A 16 14.78 19.88 -53.83
C LEU A 16 15.71 18.76 -53.34
N THR A 17 16.21 18.89 -52.11
CA THR A 17 17.12 17.92 -51.50
C THR A 17 16.74 17.65 -50.06
N ASP A 18 17.00 16.44 -49.57
CA ASP A 18 16.77 16.02 -48.18
C ASP A 18 17.86 16.49 -47.19
N ASN A 19 18.71 17.44 -47.59
CA ASN A 19 19.81 17.99 -46.79
C ASN A 19 19.35 19.21 -45.94
N ASP A 20 20.13 19.58 -44.92
CA ASP A 20 19.87 20.72 -44.01
C ASP A 20 19.47 22.02 -44.73
N ASP A 21 20.07 22.29 -45.90
CA ASP A 21 19.86 23.49 -46.72
C ASP A 21 18.77 23.33 -47.80
N GLY A 22 18.12 22.18 -47.88
CA GLY A 22 17.00 21.90 -48.77
C GLY A 22 15.81 22.83 -48.52
N GLY A 23 14.98 23.08 -49.53
CA GLY A 23 13.88 24.05 -49.46
C GLY A 23 14.25 25.42 -50.03
N GLY A 24 13.85 26.50 -49.36
CA GLY A 24 14.11 27.87 -49.81
C GLY A 24 12.98 28.46 -50.66
N LYS A 25 13.34 29.29 -51.66
CA LYS A 25 12.37 29.98 -52.53
C LYS A 25 11.78 29.03 -53.59
N TYR A 26 10.80 29.52 -54.32
CA TYR A 26 10.27 28.86 -55.51
C TYR A 26 11.29 28.93 -56.68
N ASN A 27 11.51 27.82 -57.39
CA ASN A 27 12.48 27.74 -58.52
C ASN A 27 11.82 27.77 -59.92
N GLY A 28 10.49 27.63 -60.01
CA GLY A 28 9.75 27.60 -61.27
C GLY A 28 9.77 26.32 -62.08
N GLN A 29 10.35 25.24 -61.56
CA GLN A 29 10.29 23.91 -62.16
C GLN A 29 9.07 23.13 -61.65
N ILE A 30 8.31 22.53 -62.56
CA ILE A 30 7.07 21.80 -62.24
C ILE A 30 7.42 20.36 -61.89
N ILE A 31 6.91 19.87 -60.77
CA ILE A 31 6.92 18.45 -60.41
C ILE A 31 5.96 17.73 -61.35
N GLN A 32 6.51 16.99 -62.31
CA GLN A 32 5.74 16.24 -63.29
C GLN A 32 5.00 15.03 -62.68
N ASP A 33 3.73 14.88 -63.03
CA ASP A 33 2.90 13.76 -62.58
C ASP A 33 3.37 12.42 -63.16
N GLY A 34 3.25 11.34 -62.39
CA GLY A 34 3.57 9.97 -62.79
C GLY A 34 5.06 9.60 -62.89
N LEU A 35 5.99 10.52 -62.61
CA LEU A 35 7.43 10.21 -62.54
C LEU A 35 7.81 9.69 -61.14
N SER A 36 8.52 8.56 -61.12
CA SER A 36 9.13 8.01 -59.90
C SER A 36 10.36 8.83 -59.50
N ASN A 37 10.62 8.92 -58.19
CA ASN A 37 11.75 9.65 -57.62
C ASN A 37 11.77 11.15 -57.95
N ASN A 38 10.58 11.72 -58.15
CA ASN A 38 10.42 13.11 -58.57
C ASN A 38 10.31 14.09 -57.38
N LEU A 39 9.99 13.59 -56.18
CA LEU A 39 9.86 14.40 -54.96
C LEU A 39 10.65 13.82 -53.78
N PHE A 40 10.65 12.49 -53.66
CA PHE A 40 11.42 11.73 -52.67
C PHE A 40 12.15 10.61 -53.39
N ASP A 41 13.36 10.29 -52.96
CA ASP A 41 14.13 9.15 -53.45
C ASP A 41 13.52 7.82 -52.99
N ASP A 42 13.96 6.72 -53.61
CA ASP A 42 13.57 5.37 -53.22
C ASP A 42 14.06 5.02 -51.80
N ILE A 43 13.22 4.32 -51.04
CA ILE A 43 13.52 3.91 -49.66
C ILE A 43 14.53 2.76 -49.67
N SER A 44 15.69 2.94 -49.03
CA SER A 44 16.72 1.89 -48.94
C SER A 44 16.39 0.81 -47.89
N GLU A 45 17.08 -0.34 -47.96
CA GLU A 45 16.96 -1.39 -46.92
C GLU A 45 17.44 -0.92 -45.54
N LEU A 46 18.41 0.01 -45.52
CA LEU A 46 18.90 0.61 -44.29
C LEU A 46 17.82 1.51 -43.66
N ASP A 47 17.14 2.32 -44.47
CA ASP A 47 16.03 3.17 -44.01
C ASP A 47 14.88 2.32 -43.46
N ARG A 48 14.61 1.15 -44.07
CA ARG A 48 13.63 0.18 -43.56
C ARG A 48 14.02 -0.42 -42.22
N THR A 49 15.32 -0.54 -41.92
CA THR A 49 15.82 -1.19 -40.70
C THR A 49 16.01 -0.22 -39.55
N MET A 50 16.55 0.97 -39.82
CA MET A 50 16.87 1.98 -38.81
C MET A 50 15.76 3.03 -38.63
N GLY A 51 14.85 3.13 -39.60
CA GLY A 51 13.89 4.23 -39.71
C GLY A 51 14.55 5.50 -40.24
N ASN A 52 13.85 6.23 -41.11
CA ASN A 52 14.30 7.50 -41.66
C ASN A 52 13.10 8.49 -41.78
N VAL A 53 13.39 9.79 -41.79
CA VAL A 53 12.43 10.87 -42.01
C VAL A 53 12.96 11.79 -43.12
N SER A 54 12.23 11.81 -44.24
CA SER A 54 12.51 12.72 -45.35
C SER A 54 11.50 13.87 -45.41
N ILE A 55 11.97 15.07 -45.75
CA ILE A 55 11.23 16.33 -45.69
C ILE A 55 11.63 17.17 -46.89
N CYS A 56 10.71 17.33 -47.82
CA CYS A 56 10.86 18.16 -49.02
C CYS A 56 9.83 19.29 -49.02
N LYS A 57 10.24 20.48 -49.49
CA LYS A 57 9.34 21.62 -49.65
C LYS A 57 8.78 21.69 -51.07
N ILE A 58 7.48 21.90 -51.17
CA ILE A 58 6.73 22.04 -52.42
C ILE A 58 5.92 23.34 -52.47
N PHE A 59 5.63 23.83 -53.67
CA PHE A 59 4.84 25.05 -53.91
C PHE A 59 3.64 24.74 -54.82
N PRO A 60 2.47 24.44 -54.25
CA PRO A 60 1.23 24.34 -55.00
C PRO A 60 0.86 25.69 -55.62
N ALA A 61 0.53 25.72 -56.90
CA ALA A 61 0.20 26.95 -57.62
C ALA A 61 -0.82 26.70 -58.74
N VAL A 62 -1.42 27.79 -59.22
CA VAL A 62 -2.29 27.79 -60.39
C VAL A 62 -1.61 28.54 -61.52
N ILE A 63 -1.40 27.89 -62.65
CA ILE A 63 -0.89 28.48 -63.88
C ILE A 63 -2.08 28.74 -64.80
N THR A 64 -2.54 29.98 -64.84
CA THR A 64 -3.47 30.43 -65.87
C THR A 64 -3.03 31.79 -66.38
N ASN A 65 -3.18 32.01 -67.68
CA ASN A 65 -2.99 33.32 -68.30
C ASN A 65 -4.25 34.21 -68.18
N ASP A 66 -5.31 33.69 -67.54
CA ASP A 66 -6.57 34.38 -67.34
C ASP A 66 -6.61 35.15 -66.00
N THR A 67 -7.59 36.03 -65.87
CA THR A 67 -7.86 36.85 -64.67
C THR A 67 -8.96 36.25 -63.77
N ASP A 68 -9.46 35.07 -64.13
CA ASP A 68 -10.49 34.34 -63.38
C ASP A 68 -10.00 34.00 -61.97
N LYS A 69 -10.81 34.32 -60.95
CA LYS A 69 -10.45 34.17 -59.54
C LYS A 69 -10.60 32.73 -59.06
N LEU A 70 -9.54 32.19 -58.47
CA LEU A 70 -9.60 30.94 -57.72
C LEU A 70 -10.34 31.16 -56.38
N MET A 71 -11.53 30.57 -56.24
CA MET A 71 -12.38 30.76 -55.05
C MET A 71 -11.90 29.97 -53.82
N GLY A 72 -10.94 29.06 -54.02
CA GLY A 72 -10.28 28.28 -52.97
C GLY A 72 -9.45 27.16 -53.58
N ALA A 73 -8.33 26.82 -52.94
CA ALA A 73 -7.52 25.66 -53.29
C ALA A 73 -7.32 24.80 -52.04
N THR A 74 -7.29 23.49 -52.23
CA THR A 74 -7.02 22.54 -51.16
C THR A 74 -5.96 21.56 -51.65
N VAL A 75 -4.97 21.32 -50.81
CA VAL A 75 -3.94 20.31 -51.02
C VAL A 75 -4.15 19.23 -50.00
N PHE A 76 -4.20 17.99 -50.45
CA PHE A 76 -4.40 16.82 -49.61
C PHE A 76 -3.66 15.63 -50.22
N ILE A 77 -3.37 14.63 -49.38
CA ILE A 77 -2.80 13.35 -49.83
C ILE A 77 -3.98 12.46 -50.23
N SER A 78 -4.08 12.05 -51.49
CA SER A 78 -5.22 11.24 -51.95
C SER A 78 -5.12 9.77 -51.52
N GLU A 79 -3.91 9.20 -51.55
CA GLU A 79 -3.63 7.81 -51.22
C GLU A 79 -2.32 7.71 -50.44
N LEU A 80 -2.32 6.90 -49.36
CA LEU A 80 -1.11 6.60 -48.62
C LEU A 80 -0.31 5.45 -49.27
N PRO A 81 1.01 5.37 -49.02
CA PRO A 81 1.82 4.23 -49.43
C PRO A 81 1.20 2.88 -49.03
N LYS A 82 1.37 1.86 -49.88
CA LYS A 82 0.85 0.50 -49.61
C LYS A 82 1.55 -0.18 -48.43
N ASP A 83 2.80 0.20 -48.16
CA ASP A 83 3.59 -0.32 -47.05
C ASP A 83 3.10 0.33 -45.73
N PRO A 84 2.61 -0.46 -44.75
CA PRO A 84 2.08 0.08 -43.50
C PRO A 84 3.13 0.78 -42.63
N ASN A 85 4.42 0.58 -42.88
CA ASN A 85 5.51 1.21 -42.14
C ASN A 85 5.93 2.57 -42.72
N VAL A 86 5.29 3.02 -43.81
CA VAL A 86 5.59 4.30 -44.46
C VAL A 86 4.39 5.22 -44.34
N SER A 87 4.56 6.30 -43.58
CA SER A 87 3.57 7.36 -43.43
C SER A 87 3.91 8.57 -44.31
N ALA A 88 2.90 9.25 -44.83
CA ALA A 88 3.05 10.50 -45.58
C ALA A 88 2.19 11.59 -44.94
N LEU A 89 2.79 12.74 -44.67
CA LEU A 89 2.19 13.84 -43.92
C LEU A 89 2.52 15.17 -44.60
N LEU A 90 1.56 16.09 -44.59
CA LEU A 90 1.76 17.49 -44.97
C LEU A 90 1.73 18.34 -43.71
N PHE A 91 2.64 19.29 -43.60
CA PHE A 91 2.61 20.32 -42.57
C PHE A 91 3.07 21.65 -43.16
N SER A 92 2.81 22.74 -42.45
CA SER A 92 3.25 24.07 -42.87
C SER A 92 3.99 24.78 -41.75
N THR A 93 5.17 25.30 -42.07
CA THR A 93 5.88 26.25 -41.22
C THR A 93 5.31 27.67 -41.30
N LYS A 94 4.34 27.92 -42.20
CA LYS A 94 3.83 29.24 -42.61
C LYS A 94 4.90 30.16 -43.22
N SER A 95 6.09 29.64 -43.51
CA SER A 95 7.17 30.39 -44.14
C SER A 95 7.22 30.11 -45.64
N TRP A 96 7.43 31.16 -46.42
CA TRP A 96 7.64 31.03 -47.87
C TRP A 96 9.08 30.63 -48.22
N THR A 97 10.03 30.76 -47.30
CA THR A 97 11.48 30.59 -47.59
C THR A 97 12.22 29.76 -46.56
N ASP A 98 11.53 29.00 -45.72
CA ASP A 98 12.15 28.07 -44.79
C ASP A 98 12.94 26.97 -45.52
N GLN A 99 14.02 26.57 -44.86
CA GLN A 99 14.85 25.44 -45.23
C GLN A 99 14.51 24.23 -44.36
N ARG A 100 14.93 23.03 -44.79
CA ARG A 100 14.69 21.75 -44.12
C ARG A 100 15.06 21.83 -42.65
N LYS A 101 16.22 22.38 -42.30
CA LYS A 101 16.64 22.51 -40.90
C LYS A 101 15.64 23.28 -40.03
N ALA A 102 15.04 24.35 -40.55
CA ALA A 102 14.02 25.10 -39.83
C ALA A 102 12.70 24.31 -39.71
N ALA A 103 12.37 23.53 -40.74
CA ALA A 103 11.20 22.66 -40.76
C ALA A 103 11.36 21.46 -39.81
N GLN A 104 12.53 20.82 -39.79
CA GLN A 104 12.93 19.77 -38.85
C GLN A 104 12.88 20.29 -37.42
N ASN A 105 13.51 21.43 -37.14
CA ASN A 105 13.43 22.05 -35.81
C ASN A 105 11.97 22.26 -35.37
N ARG A 106 11.05 22.59 -36.30
CA ARG A 106 9.63 22.73 -35.96
C ARG A 106 8.96 21.39 -35.64
N ILE A 107 9.32 20.32 -36.35
CA ILE A 107 8.83 18.96 -36.08
C ILE A 107 9.35 18.46 -34.73
N GLU A 108 10.63 18.71 -34.43
CA GLU A 108 11.30 18.30 -33.18
C GLU A 108 10.87 19.15 -31.98
N ASN A 109 10.57 20.45 -32.17
CA ASN A 109 10.10 21.37 -31.13
C ASN A 109 8.61 21.17 -30.76
N TYR A 110 8.15 19.92 -30.64
CA TYR A 110 6.83 19.62 -30.06
C TYR A 110 6.78 19.84 -28.55
N LEU A 111 7.95 19.88 -27.92
CA LEU A 111 8.13 20.06 -26.49
C LEU A 111 8.63 21.48 -26.22
N ALA A 112 7.81 22.30 -25.58
CA ALA A 112 8.28 23.56 -25.03
C ALA A 112 8.83 23.36 -23.61
N LYS A 113 9.72 24.26 -23.21
CA LYS A 113 10.26 24.32 -21.86
C LYS A 113 9.15 24.53 -20.84
N GLY A 114 9.01 23.60 -19.91
CA GLY A 114 8.01 23.62 -18.85
C GLY A 114 8.50 24.09 -17.50
N GLY A 115 7.84 23.58 -16.45
CA GLY A 115 8.24 23.84 -15.07
C GLY A 115 9.63 23.28 -14.78
N GLN A 116 10.25 23.74 -13.69
CA GLN A 116 11.51 23.17 -13.22
C GLN A 116 11.29 21.74 -12.73
N THR A 117 12.07 20.79 -13.23
CA THR A 117 12.09 19.39 -12.77
C THR A 117 12.76 19.31 -11.40
N ALA A 118 12.43 18.30 -10.61
CA ALA A 118 13.13 18.03 -9.36
C ALA A 118 14.61 17.71 -9.59
N GLY A 119 15.45 18.30 -8.73
CA GLY A 119 16.89 18.11 -8.71
C GLY A 119 17.71 19.08 -9.57
N TYR A 120 19.00 19.15 -9.26
CA TYR A 120 19.99 20.00 -9.94
C TYR A 120 21.13 19.15 -10.46
N PRO A 121 21.74 19.48 -11.63
CA PRO A 121 22.92 18.77 -12.10
C PRO A 121 24.02 18.76 -11.04
N GLN A 122 24.61 17.59 -10.80
CA GLN A 122 25.72 17.39 -9.89
C GLN A 122 27.03 17.74 -10.58
N ASP A 123 27.73 18.75 -10.07
CA ASP A 123 29.02 19.20 -10.62
C ASP A 123 28.93 19.56 -12.13
N THR A 124 30.04 19.52 -12.87
CA THR A 124 30.07 19.84 -14.31
C THR A 124 29.95 18.59 -15.16
N HIS A 125 29.04 18.60 -16.13
CA HIS A 125 28.93 17.59 -17.18
C HIS A 125 29.51 18.15 -18.47
N TYR A 126 30.46 17.44 -19.06
CA TYR A 126 31.18 17.91 -20.23
C TYR A 126 30.45 17.57 -21.54
N GLN A 127 30.69 18.40 -22.55
CA GLN A 127 30.27 18.15 -23.92
C GLN A 127 30.65 16.73 -24.36
N GLY A 128 29.72 16.03 -25.02
CA GLY A 128 29.90 14.66 -25.49
C GLY A 128 29.48 13.57 -24.49
N MET A 129 29.25 13.89 -23.21
CA MET A 129 28.77 12.90 -22.24
C MET A 129 27.34 12.45 -22.56
N LYS A 130 27.06 11.16 -22.38
CA LYS A 130 25.70 10.57 -22.46
C LYS A 130 25.09 10.28 -21.09
N THR A 131 25.63 10.88 -20.05
CA THR A 131 25.22 10.66 -18.67
C THR A 131 25.12 11.98 -17.95
N LEU A 132 24.02 12.18 -17.23
CA LEU A 132 23.75 13.35 -16.41
C LEU A 132 23.42 12.88 -15.00
N GLN A 133 24.09 13.43 -13.99
CA GLN A 133 23.78 13.16 -12.59
C GLN A 133 23.05 14.35 -12.00
N ALA A 134 21.97 14.10 -11.26
CA ALA A 134 21.21 15.12 -10.58
C ALA A 134 21.10 14.83 -9.07
N ILE A 135 21.33 15.87 -8.26
CA ILE A 135 21.20 15.86 -6.81
C ILE A 135 19.79 16.33 -6.44
N MET A 136 19.12 15.62 -5.56
CA MET A 136 17.78 15.95 -5.06
C MET A 136 17.58 15.45 -3.62
N PHE A 137 16.55 15.96 -2.95
CA PHE A 137 16.17 15.45 -1.63
C PHE A 137 15.62 14.02 -1.76
N PRO A 138 15.74 13.17 -0.72
CA PRO A 138 15.21 11.81 -0.76
C PRO A 138 13.70 11.71 -1.06
N GLU A 139 12.93 12.74 -0.70
CA GLU A 139 11.47 12.84 -0.91
C GLU A 139 11.09 13.28 -2.34
N GLU A 140 12.01 13.90 -3.08
CA GLU A 140 11.75 14.40 -4.44
C GLU A 140 11.78 13.24 -5.45
N THR A 141 10.88 13.23 -6.43
CA THR A 141 10.84 12.17 -7.47
C THR A 141 11.77 12.50 -8.63
N GLU A 142 12.59 11.55 -9.05
CA GLU A 142 13.45 11.65 -10.23
C GLU A 142 12.66 11.66 -11.55
N ALA A 143 13.29 12.16 -12.62
CA ALA A 143 12.71 12.09 -13.96
C ALA A 143 12.62 10.63 -14.43
N SER A 144 11.57 10.30 -15.18
CA SER A 144 11.25 8.92 -15.55
C SER A 144 12.03 8.45 -16.78
N VAL A 145 12.24 7.14 -16.92
CA VAL A 145 12.74 6.57 -18.17
C VAL A 145 11.78 6.89 -19.30
N GLY A 146 12.30 7.36 -20.43
CA GLY A 146 11.54 7.72 -21.61
C GLY A 146 11.09 9.19 -21.67
N SER A 147 11.15 9.94 -20.56
CA SER A 147 10.82 11.37 -20.57
C SER A 147 11.94 12.20 -21.20
N THR A 148 11.56 13.29 -21.87
CA THR A 148 12.49 14.31 -22.34
C THR A 148 12.58 15.41 -21.29
N ILE A 149 13.80 15.83 -20.96
CA ILE A 149 14.06 16.97 -20.08
C ILE A 149 14.84 18.04 -20.85
N VAL A 150 14.73 19.29 -20.41
CA VAL A 150 15.48 20.42 -20.99
C VAL A 150 16.59 20.84 -20.03
N LEU A 151 17.82 20.87 -20.55
CA LEU A 151 19.00 21.43 -19.90
C LEU A 151 19.12 22.90 -20.27
N ALA A 152 18.69 23.79 -19.36
CA ALA A 152 18.74 25.22 -19.55
C ALA A 152 19.99 25.81 -18.87
N SER A 153 21.02 26.12 -19.66
CA SER A 153 22.24 26.79 -19.19
C SER A 153 22.06 28.31 -19.27
N ASN A 154 22.48 29.03 -18.22
CA ASN A 154 22.43 30.50 -18.14
C ASN A 154 21.04 31.10 -18.41
N GLU A 155 19.99 30.40 -17.98
CA GLU A 155 18.60 30.81 -18.22
C GLU A 155 18.34 32.26 -17.79
N GLY A 156 17.79 33.07 -18.70
CA GLY A 156 17.53 34.50 -18.47
C GLY A 156 18.73 35.43 -18.60
N LYS A 157 19.88 34.94 -19.13
CA LYS A 157 21.09 35.74 -19.41
C LYS A 157 21.42 35.75 -20.91
N ALA A 158 22.34 36.63 -21.31
CA ALA A 158 22.73 36.82 -22.72
C ALA A 158 23.33 35.57 -23.41
N LEU A 159 23.80 34.59 -22.65
CA LEU A 159 24.38 33.33 -23.14
C LEU A 159 23.50 32.12 -22.79
N GLN A 160 22.17 32.29 -22.81
CA GLN A 160 21.24 31.18 -22.58
C GLN A 160 21.37 30.14 -23.70
N HIS A 161 21.48 28.87 -23.31
CA HIS A 161 21.47 27.73 -24.24
C HIS A 161 20.62 26.60 -23.66
N ASP A 162 19.73 26.05 -24.48
CA ASP A 162 18.76 25.05 -24.08
C ASP A 162 18.94 23.79 -24.95
N GLN A 163 19.14 22.63 -24.31
CA GLN A 163 19.21 21.34 -25.00
C GLN A 163 18.11 20.40 -24.48
N TYR A 164 17.39 19.77 -25.40
CA TYR A 164 16.40 18.74 -25.09
C TYR A 164 17.08 17.38 -25.13
N VAL A 165 17.01 16.63 -24.03
CA VAL A 165 17.63 15.31 -23.93
C VAL A 165 16.62 14.28 -23.45
N ARG A 166 16.53 13.15 -24.17
CA ARG A 166 15.66 12.04 -23.79
C ARG A 166 16.39 11.07 -22.86
N ILE A 167 15.74 10.73 -21.76
CA ILE A 167 16.28 9.80 -20.77
C ILE A 167 16.01 8.36 -21.22
N THR A 168 17.07 7.56 -21.38
CA THR A 168 17.00 6.14 -21.77
C THR A 168 17.06 5.21 -20.56
N LYS A 169 17.68 5.65 -19.46
CA LYS A 169 17.81 4.88 -18.21
C LYS A 169 17.94 5.82 -17.02
N VAL A 170 17.41 5.40 -15.86
CA VAL A 170 17.51 6.12 -14.60
C VAL A 170 18.05 5.15 -13.54
N GLU A 171 19.11 5.54 -12.83
CA GLU A 171 19.64 4.81 -11.68
C GLU A 171 19.71 5.74 -10.47
N THR A 172 19.13 5.35 -9.34
CA THR A 172 19.14 6.16 -8.12
C THR A 172 20.03 5.53 -7.05
N ARG A 173 20.71 6.39 -6.29
CA ARG A 173 21.46 5.99 -5.09
C ARG A 173 21.34 7.04 -4.00
N THR A 174 21.36 6.60 -2.75
CA THR A 174 21.45 7.50 -1.60
C THR A 174 22.92 7.76 -1.27
N ALA A 175 23.26 9.02 -1.04
CA ALA A 175 24.58 9.46 -0.60
C ALA A 175 24.45 10.32 0.67
N ILE A 176 25.54 10.41 1.43
CA ILE A 176 25.58 11.15 2.69
C ILE A 176 26.51 12.35 2.52
N LEU A 177 26.04 13.53 2.86
CA LEU A 177 26.82 14.76 2.97
C LEU A 177 27.05 15.05 4.46
N MET A 178 28.26 15.48 4.80
CA MET A 178 28.58 16.01 6.13
C MET A 178 28.48 17.53 6.09
N VAL A 179 27.52 18.11 6.81
CA VAL A 179 27.36 19.57 6.96
C VAL A 179 27.41 19.90 8.44
N ASP A 180 28.39 20.71 8.85
CA ASP A 180 28.58 21.16 10.23
C ASP A 180 28.51 20.04 11.30
N GLY A 181 29.04 18.86 10.96
CA GLY A 181 29.08 17.69 11.84
C GLY A 181 27.84 16.81 11.81
N THR A 182 26.80 17.17 11.05
CA THR A 182 25.56 16.39 10.90
C THR A 182 25.55 15.62 9.57
N LYS A 183 25.08 14.37 9.60
CA LYS A 183 24.88 13.55 8.41
C LYS A 183 23.55 13.93 7.75
N VAL A 184 23.62 14.43 6.53
CA VAL A 184 22.45 14.73 5.69
C VAL A 184 22.42 13.72 4.56
N GLU A 185 21.31 12.98 4.42
CA GLU A 185 21.09 12.08 3.30
C GLU A 185 20.51 12.84 2.11
N TYR A 186 21.03 12.54 0.91
CA TYR A 186 20.52 13.07 -0.35
C TYR A 186 20.51 11.98 -1.41
N LYS A 187 19.66 12.14 -2.42
CA LYS A 187 19.52 11.21 -3.52
C LYS A 187 20.27 11.72 -4.74
N VAL A 188 20.99 10.83 -5.41
CA VAL A 188 21.62 11.08 -6.71
C VAL A 188 20.91 10.22 -7.76
N ALA A 189 20.31 10.87 -8.75
CA ALA A 189 19.76 10.23 -9.93
C ALA A 189 20.76 10.33 -11.09
N THR A 190 21.16 9.19 -11.65
CA THR A 190 22.00 9.10 -12.84
C THR A 190 21.11 8.81 -14.05
N TYR A 191 20.98 9.79 -14.93
CA TYR A 191 20.25 9.72 -16.18
C TYR A 191 21.20 9.32 -17.30
N SER A 192 20.91 8.23 -18.00
CA SER A 192 21.53 7.95 -19.31
C SER A 192 20.72 8.66 -20.38
N LEU A 193 21.40 9.35 -21.29
CA LEU A 193 20.81 10.18 -22.33
C LEU A 193 20.92 9.49 -23.69
N ASN A 194 19.91 9.69 -24.54
CA ASN A 194 19.95 9.21 -25.92
C ASN A 194 21.06 9.91 -26.72
N ASP A 195 21.04 11.24 -26.65
CA ASP A 195 21.93 12.14 -27.36
C ASP A 195 23.03 12.67 -26.43
N PRO A 196 24.27 12.83 -26.93
CA PRO A 196 25.34 13.42 -26.13
C PRO A 196 25.09 14.90 -25.84
N LEU A 197 25.63 15.41 -24.74
CA LEU A 197 25.58 16.83 -24.40
C LEU A 197 26.27 17.67 -25.49
N ASP A 198 25.62 18.74 -25.94
CA ASP A 198 26.11 19.58 -27.04
C ASP A 198 27.11 20.66 -26.58
N GLN A 199 27.15 20.94 -25.28
CA GLN A 199 28.11 21.81 -24.61
C GLN A 199 28.37 21.35 -23.16
N ASP A 200 29.23 22.08 -22.44
CA ASP A 200 29.43 21.89 -21.01
C ASP A 200 28.24 22.45 -20.20
N TYR A 201 27.72 21.64 -19.29
CA TYR A 201 26.66 22.00 -18.36
C TYR A 201 27.19 22.04 -16.93
N VAL A 202 27.18 23.23 -16.34
CA VAL A 202 27.70 23.45 -14.99
C VAL A 202 26.53 23.38 -13.99
N GLY A 203 26.61 22.41 -13.09
CA GLY A 203 25.71 22.19 -11.96
C GLY A 203 26.25 22.70 -10.63
N LEU A 204 25.78 22.09 -9.54
CA LEU A 204 26.18 22.40 -8.16
C LEU A 204 26.88 21.19 -7.54
N SER A 205 27.87 21.44 -6.68
CA SER A 205 28.34 20.40 -5.77
C SER A 205 27.32 20.15 -4.66
N ALA A 206 27.35 18.97 -4.04
CA ALA A 206 26.39 18.60 -2.99
C ALA A 206 26.32 19.60 -1.83
N LYS A 207 27.45 20.24 -1.48
CA LYS A 207 27.50 21.27 -0.42
C LYS A 207 26.83 22.57 -0.85
N GLN A 208 27.04 23.00 -2.10
CA GLN A 208 26.44 24.23 -2.64
C GLN A 208 24.93 24.07 -2.83
N TRP A 209 24.50 22.89 -3.29
CA TRP A 209 23.09 22.52 -3.37
C TRP A 209 22.41 22.59 -2.01
N TYR A 210 22.99 21.97 -0.97
CA TYR A 210 22.42 22.01 0.38
C TYR A 210 22.32 23.42 0.96
N ASN A 211 23.27 24.29 0.63
CA ASN A 211 23.28 25.70 1.05
C ASN A 211 22.32 26.60 0.23
N GLY A 212 21.63 26.06 -0.77
CA GLY A 212 20.69 26.81 -1.60
C GLY A 212 21.33 27.77 -2.60
N GLU A 213 22.54 27.47 -3.08
CA GLU A 213 23.19 28.26 -4.13
C GLU A 213 22.45 28.15 -5.48
N LYS A 214 22.60 29.17 -6.34
CA LYS A 214 21.93 29.20 -7.65
C LYS A 214 22.75 28.40 -8.67
N SER A 215 22.18 27.31 -9.19
CA SER A 215 22.77 26.54 -10.28
C SER A 215 22.82 27.35 -11.59
N GLN A 216 23.88 27.16 -12.38
CA GLN A 216 23.99 27.74 -13.72
C GLN A 216 23.14 26.97 -14.73
N THR A 217 23.00 25.66 -14.54
CA THR A 217 22.16 24.77 -15.34
C THR A 217 20.93 24.35 -14.55
N ILE A 218 19.76 24.49 -15.16
CA ILE A 218 18.47 24.13 -14.56
C ILE A 218 17.84 23.01 -15.39
N LEU A 219 17.34 21.97 -14.71
CA LEU A 219 16.55 20.92 -15.34
C LEU A 219 15.10 21.38 -15.43
N ARG A 220 14.49 21.27 -16.61
CA ARG A 220 13.10 21.62 -16.84
C ARG A 220 12.36 20.44 -17.45
N ASP A 221 11.12 20.27 -17.04
CA ASP A 221 10.22 19.33 -17.68
C ASP A 221 9.84 19.88 -19.06
N THR A 222 9.49 18.99 -19.96
CA THR A 222 8.92 19.38 -21.24
C THR A 222 7.41 19.39 -21.15
N LEU A 223 6.78 20.45 -21.66
CA LEU A 223 5.35 20.50 -21.89
C LEU A 223 5.07 20.45 -23.39
N VAL A 224 4.01 19.75 -23.76
CA VAL A 224 3.56 19.69 -25.13
C VAL A 224 3.11 21.08 -25.58
N ALA A 225 3.77 21.62 -26.59
CA ALA A 225 3.34 22.83 -27.26
C ALA A 225 2.63 22.44 -28.55
N ASP A 226 1.36 22.85 -28.68
CA ASP A 226 0.56 22.65 -29.89
C ASP A 226 1.12 23.51 -31.05
N THR A 227 2.11 22.97 -31.76
CA THR A 227 2.99 23.76 -32.64
C THR A 227 2.87 23.42 -34.13
N GLY A 228 2.07 22.43 -34.49
CA GLY A 228 1.84 22.07 -35.89
C GLY A 228 0.56 21.28 -36.14
N LEU A 229 -0.24 21.72 -37.11
CA LEU A 229 -1.28 20.90 -37.71
C LEU A 229 -0.64 20.02 -38.79
N TYR A 230 -0.80 18.71 -38.65
CA TYR A 230 -0.35 17.72 -39.62
C TYR A 230 -1.56 17.18 -40.37
N TYR A 231 -1.46 17.05 -41.69
CA TYR A 231 -2.52 16.58 -42.57
C TYR A 231 -2.10 15.28 -43.24
N SER A 232 -2.93 14.26 -43.15
CA SER A 232 -2.74 12.97 -43.82
C SER A 232 -4.09 12.38 -44.19
N SER A 233 -4.08 11.22 -44.84
CA SER A 233 -5.28 10.48 -45.22
C SER A 233 -5.34 9.13 -44.52
N VAL A 234 -6.53 8.67 -44.18
CA VAL A 234 -6.73 7.39 -43.49
C VAL A 234 -7.81 6.57 -44.16
N LYS A 235 -7.62 5.25 -44.20
CA LYS A 235 -8.64 4.33 -44.70
C LYS A 235 -9.82 4.27 -43.73
N LEU A 236 -11.01 3.98 -44.26
CA LEU A 236 -12.18 3.71 -43.43
C LEU A 236 -12.03 2.37 -42.71
N LYS A 237 -12.57 2.28 -41.49
CA LYS A 237 -12.58 1.06 -40.67
C LYS A 237 -13.48 -0.03 -41.26
N SER A 238 -14.54 0.39 -41.95
CA SER A 238 -15.49 -0.47 -42.67
C SER A 238 -15.85 0.18 -44.01
N ALA A 239 -16.24 -0.62 -45.00
CA ALA A 239 -16.72 -0.09 -46.27
C ALA A 239 -17.96 0.80 -46.03
N ALA A 240 -17.92 2.04 -46.51
CA ALA A 240 -19.06 2.95 -46.42
C ALA A 240 -19.99 2.75 -47.62
N THR A 241 -21.30 2.86 -47.39
CA THR A 241 -22.32 2.75 -48.43
C THR A 241 -22.90 4.13 -48.76
N VAL A 242 -23.27 4.36 -50.02
CA VAL A 242 -23.90 5.61 -50.45
C VAL A 242 -25.21 5.81 -49.67
N GLY A 243 -25.31 6.89 -48.90
CA GLY A 243 -26.46 7.23 -48.05
C GLY A 243 -26.20 7.15 -46.53
N GLU A 244 -25.01 6.71 -46.10
CA GLU A 244 -24.59 6.76 -44.69
C GLU A 244 -24.16 8.19 -44.29
N TYR A 245 -24.71 8.68 -43.16
CA TYR A 245 -24.42 10.04 -42.64
C TYR A 245 -23.21 10.08 -41.71
N THR A 246 -22.61 8.94 -41.40
CA THR A 246 -21.45 8.83 -40.51
C THR A 246 -20.48 7.78 -41.05
N VAL A 247 -19.20 8.14 -41.20
CA VAL A 247 -18.14 7.21 -41.63
C VAL A 247 -17.10 7.09 -40.53
N ASN A 248 -16.66 5.86 -40.24
CA ASN A 248 -15.66 5.60 -39.21
C ASN A 248 -14.27 5.50 -39.85
N ALA A 249 -13.40 6.45 -39.53
CA ALA A 249 -11.98 6.37 -39.87
C ALA A 249 -11.30 5.22 -39.11
N LYS A 250 -10.28 4.59 -39.71
CA LYS A 250 -9.51 3.51 -39.06
C LYS A 250 -8.72 4.02 -37.85
N ASP A 251 -8.14 5.22 -37.97
CA ASP A 251 -7.34 5.87 -36.94
C ASP A 251 -7.37 7.40 -37.15
N ILE A 252 -7.11 8.17 -36.10
CA ILE A 252 -6.86 9.62 -36.16
C ILE A 252 -5.36 9.94 -36.02
N PHE A 253 -4.55 8.95 -35.65
CA PHE A 253 -3.12 9.10 -35.46
C PHE A 253 -2.34 8.67 -36.71
N ALA A 254 -1.22 9.34 -36.96
CA ALA A 254 -0.26 8.99 -38.00
C ALA A 254 1.16 9.09 -37.41
N GLN A 255 2.02 8.17 -37.83
CA GLN A 255 3.41 8.13 -37.35
C GLN A 255 4.21 9.30 -37.95
N LEU A 256 4.72 10.19 -37.10
CA LEU A 256 5.54 11.33 -37.52
C LEU A 256 7.04 11.01 -37.55
N ILE A 257 7.49 10.17 -36.62
CA ILE A 257 8.90 9.78 -36.47
C ILE A 257 8.97 8.27 -36.17
N PRO A 258 9.89 7.50 -36.78
CA PRO A 258 10.21 6.15 -36.36
C PRO A 258 10.75 6.15 -34.92
N SER A 259 9.95 5.68 -33.95
CA SER A 259 10.45 5.46 -32.59
C SER A 259 10.92 4.01 -32.47
N ALA A 260 12.18 3.81 -32.06
CA ALA A 260 12.59 2.52 -31.54
C ALA A 260 11.80 2.25 -30.25
N GLN A 261 10.98 1.20 -30.26
CA GLN A 261 10.32 0.72 -29.05
C GLN A 261 11.39 0.07 -28.18
N THR A 262 11.63 0.61 -26.99
CA THR A 262 12.47 -0.05 -25.98
C THR A 262 11.55 -0.69 -24.97
N GLU A 263 11.62 -2.01 -24.86
CA GLU A 263 10.93 -2.75 -23.82
C GLU A 263 11.63 -2.49 -22.48
N SER A 264 10.87 -2.05 -21.47
CA SER A 264 11.33 -2.10 -20.09
C SER A 264 10.69 -3.32 -19.43
N PRO A 265 11.44 -4.39 -19.16
CA PRO A 265 10.89 -5.54 -18.46
C PRO A 265 10.62 -5.17 -17.00
N ILE A 266 9.36 -5.23 -16.60
CA ILE A 266 8.97 -5.21 -15.19
C ILE A 266 9.05 -6.66 -14.70
N VAL A 267 10.11 -7.00 -13.95
CA VAL A 267 10.32 -8.33 -13.37
C VAL A 267 9.98 -8.28 -11.89
N ASP A 268 9.33 -9.32 -11.35
CA ASP A 268 8.94 -9.47 -9.95
C ASP A 268 7.97 -8.41 -9.36
N VAL A 269 7.08 -7.83 -10.18
CA VAL A 269 5.92 -7.14 -9.61
C VAL A 269 4.92 -8.19 -9.13
N ASN A 270 4.81 -8.32 -7.81
CA ASN A 270 3.77 -9.11 -7.19
C ASN A 270 2.39 -8.54 -7.59
N ALA A 271 1.69 -9.26 -8.48
CA ALA A 271 0.34 -8.91 -8.94
C ALA A 271 -0.71 -8.95 -7.81
N ALA A 272 -0.43 -9.70 -6.75
CA ALA A 272 -1.22 -9.76 -5.53
C ALA A 272 -0.48 -9.00 -4.41
N GLY A 273 -0.39 -7.67 -4.55
CA GLY A 273 0.19 -6.84 -3.51
C GLY A 273 -0.38 -7.22 -2.13
N GLU A 274 0.49 -7.33 -1.13
CA GLU A 274 0.04 -7.45 0.25
C GLU A 274 -0.34 -6.06 0.74
N SER A 275 -1.58 -5.90 1.21
CA SER A 275 -2.03 -4.69 1.87
C SER A 275 -1.88 -4.87 3.37
N VAL A 276 -1.27 -3.89 4.02
CA VAL A 276 -1.46 -3.70 5.45
C VAL A 276 -2.78 -2.98 5.64
N VAL A 277 -3.82 -3.71 6.05
CA VAL A 277 -5.12 -3.10 6.34
C VAL A 277 -5.26 -2.82 7.80
N LEU A 278 -5.71 -1.61 8.13
CA LEU A 278 -6.06 -1.26 9.50
C LEU A 278 -7.50 -1.68 9.80
N VAL A 279 -7.62 -2.62 10.72
CA VAL A 279 -8.90 -3.14 11.20
C VAL A 279 -9.10 -2.66 12.64
N PRO A 280 -10.28 -2.14 13.01
CA PRO A 280 -10.53 -1.70 14.37
C PRO A 280 -10.46 -2.88 15.36
N GLY A 281 -9.63 -2.74 16.39
CA GLY A 281 -9.54 -3.69 17.50
C GLY A 281 -10.63 -3.49 18.56
N ASN A 282 -11.33 -2.33 18.51
CA ASN A 282 -12.45 -2.01 19.38
C ASN A 282 -13.58 -1.30 18.63
N SER A 283 -14.83 -1.44 19.10
CA SER A 283 -16.00 -0.74 18.55
C SER A 283 -16.09 0.74 18.93
N GLY A 284 -15.24 1.21 19.85
CA GLY A 284 -15.15 2.61 20.26
C GLY A 284 -13.72 3.03 20.61
N SER A 285 -13.53 4.34 20.79
CA SER A 285 -12.24 4.91 21.18
C SER A 285 -11.92 4.64 22.64
N ILE A 286 -10.63 4.50 22.94
CA ILE A 286 -10.09 4.41 24.30
C ILE A 286 -9.25 5.65 24.60
N SER A 287 -9.11 6.02 25.86
CA SER A 287 -8.20 7.08 26.30
C SER A 287 -7.06 6.49 27.13
N ALA A 288 -5.82 6.85 26.80
CA ALA A 288 -4.63 6.46 27.55
C ALA A 288 -3.72 7.67 27.79
N ASN A 289 -3.02 7.65 28.92
CA ASN A 289 -2.10 8.73 29.32
C ASN A 289 -0.67 8.38 28.90
N PHE A 290 -0.01 9.31 28.21
CA PHE A 290 1.36 9.17 27.74
C PHE A 290 2.21 10.33 28.25
N SER A 291 3.16 10.03 29.13
CA SER A 291 4.17 11.01 29.53
C SER A 291 5.24 11.10 28.46
N THR A 292 5.45 12.29 27.90
CA THR A 292 6.38 12.51 26.80
C THR A 292 6.99 13.91 26.83
N THR A 293 8.06 14.11 26.07
CA THR A 293 8.59 15.45 25.77
C THR A 293 8.26 15.78 24.32
N VAL A 294 7.46 16.83 24.13
CA VAL A 294 7.08 17.33 22.80
C VAL A 294 8.26 18.13 22.23
N GLY A 295 8.60 17.88 20.97
CA GLY A 295 9.67 18.56 20.24
C GLY A 295 9.97 17.87 18.90
N THR A 296 10.49 18.59 17.91
CA THR A 296 10.71 18.09 16.54
C THR A 296 11.72 16.95 16.42
N SER A 297 12.60 16.79 17.41
CA SER A 297 13.57 15.68 17.48
C SER A 297 13.04 14.46 18.23
N GLN A 298 11.81 14.52 18.78
CA GLN A 298 11.22 13.48 19.61
C GLN A 298 10.03 12.85 18.91
N ASN A 299 9.92 11.52 18.99
CA ASN A 299 8.74 10.78 18.53
C ASN A 299 7.95 10.29 19.74
N LEU A 300 6.62 10.27 19.63
CA LEU A 300 5.75 9.62 20.61
C LEU A 300 5.18 8.33 20.01
N TYR A 301 5.34 7.23 20.74
CA TYR A 301 4.75 5.93 20.40
C TYR A 301 3.53 5.66 21.28
N ILE A 302 2.38 5.42 20.65
CA ILE A 302 1.12 5.06 21.32
C ILE A 302 1.15 3.58 21.77
N GLY A 303 2.02 2.77 21.17
CA GLY A 303 2.21 1.36 21.54
C GLY A 303 1.26 0.38 20.83
N SER A 304 0.46 0.84 19.88
CA SER A 304 -0.40 0.03 19.02
C SER A 304 -0.69 0.75 17.71
N SER A 305 -1.14 0.03 16.68
CA SER A 305 -1.70 0.65 15.48
C SER A 305 -3.01 1.39 15.85
N VAL A 306 -3.35 2.41 15.07
CA VAL A 306 -4.48 3.30 15.34
C VAL A 306 -5.35 3.45 14.09
N MET A 307 -6.67 3.49 14.24
CA MET A 307 -7.55 3.74 13.10
C MET A 307 -7.38 5.17 12.57
N PRO A 308 -7.37 5.36 11.24
CA PRO A 308 -7.31 6.68 10.64
C PRO A 308 -8.43 7.61 11.11
N SER A 309 -8.12 8.90 11.28
CA SER A 309 -9.07 9.94 11.71
C SER A 309 -9.74 9.68 13.07
N SER A 310 -9.13 8.87 13.94
CA SER A 310 -9.66 8.57 15.29
C SER A 310 -8.93 9.26 16.44
N VAL A 311 -7.77 9.88 16.18
CA VAL A 311 -6.92 10.45 17.23
C VAL A 311 -7.37 11.85 17.64
N SER A 312 -7.49 12.06 18.96
CA SER A 312 -7.71 13.39 19.54
C SER A 312 -7.09 13.51 20.93
N PHE A 313 -6.55 14.69 21.25
CA PHE A 313 -5.96 15.00 22.56
C PHE A 313 -5.82 16.50 22.76
N SER A 314 -5.58 16.93 24.01
CA SER A 314 -5.21 18.31 24.31
C SER A 314 -3.69 18.44 24.40
N LEU A 315 -3.12 19.39 23.65
CA LEU A 315 -1.71 19.75 23.65
C LEU A 315 -1.56 21.20 24.10
N PHE A 316 -0.95 21.42 25.27
CA PHE A 316 -0.73 22.75 25.85
C PHE A 316 -2.00 23.65 25.85
N GLY A 317 -3.16 23.05 26.12
CA GLY A 317 -4.46 23.75 26.14
C GLY A 317 -5.15 23.88 24.78
N GLN A 318 -4.54 23.42 23.69
CA GLN A 318 -5.17 23.36 22.36
C GLN A 318 -5.72 21.95 22.08
N GLN A 319 -6.94 21.88 21.54
CA GLN A 319 -7.49 20.61 21.08
C GLN A 319 -6.86 20.24 19.73
N ILE A 320 -6.29 19.04 19.67
CA ILE A 320 -5.71 18.47 18.47
C ILE A 320 -6.61 17.35 17.96
N THR A 321 -6.87 17.34 16.66
CA THR A 321 -7.63 16.31 15.97
C THR A 321 -6.87 15.81 14.74
N ASP A 322 -7.10 14.55 14.42
CA ASP A 322 -6.51 13.88 13.28
C ASP A 322 -7.35 14.04 12.01
N GLN A 323 -6.71 14.52 10.95
CA GLN A 323 -7.28 14.71 9.63
C GLN A 323 -6.40 14.02 8.58
N GLY A 324 -6.58 12.71 8.39
CA GLY A 324 -5.92 11.95 7.32
C GLY A 324 -4.40 11.91 7.49
N GLY A 325 -3.90 11.66 8.72
CA GLY A 325 -2.48 11.53 9.02
C GLY A 325 -1.83 12.84 9.48
N LEU A 326 -2.56 13.97 9.37
CA LEU A 326 -2.12 15.27 9.86
C LEU A 326 -2.83 15.60 11.17
N LEU A 327 -2.04 15.83 12.23
CA LEU A 327 -2.55 16.29 13.51
C LEU A 327 -2.66 17.81 13.48
N LYS A 328 -3.88 18.34 13.60
CA LYS A 328 -4.16 19.78 13.50
C LYS A 328 -4.85 20.30 14.73
N ASN A 329 -4.57 21.56 15.07
CA ASN A 329 -5.35 22.28 16.07
C ASN A 329 -6.69 22.77 15.49
N SER A 330 -7.55 23.34 16.33
CA SER A 330 -8.84 23.90 15.93
C SER A 330 -8.75 25.06 14.92
N GLN A 331 -7.57 25.67 14.75
CA GLN A 331 -7.31 26.73 13.76
C GLN A 331 -6.76 26.17 12.44
N GLY A 332 -6.62 24.84 12.31
CA GLY A 332 -6.13 24.16 11.11
C GLY A 332 -4.60 24.11 10.98
N THR A 333 -3.85 24.62 11.96
CA THR A 333 -2.39 24.53 11.97
C THR A 333 -1.95 23.11 12.26
N GLN A 334 -1.10 22.55 11.40
CA GLN A 334 -0.50 21.24 11.60
C GLN A 334 0.51 21.31 12.73
N VAL A 335 0.30 20.49 13.77
CA VAL A 335 1.22 20.35 14.91
C VAL A 335 2.04 19.07 14.81
N GLY A 336 1.60 18.08 14.04
CA GLY A 336 2.33 16.82 13.88
C GLY A 336 1.79 15.97 12.74
N VAL A 337 2.41 14.83 12.53
CA VAL A 337 1.93 13.75 11.66
C VAL A 337 1.82 12.46 12.46
N ILE A 338 0.90 11.57 12.05
CA ILE A 338 0.73 10.26 12.66
C ILE A 338 0.89 9.15 11.62
N ASP A 339 1.77 8.20 11.92
CA ASP A 339 1.83 6.90 11.26
C ASP A 339 0.86 5.95 11.98
N TYR A 340 -0.26 5.65 11.32
CA TYR A 340 -1.32 4.81 11.87
C TYR A 340 -0.90 3.35 12.09
N GLN A 341 -0.03 2.81 11.24
CA GLN A 341 0.41 1.42 11.37
C GLN A 341 1.28 1.25 12.60
N ARG A 342 2.19 2.21 12.85
CA ARG A 342 3.10 2.17 14.00
C ARG A 342 2.53 2.83 15.26
N GLY A 343 1.46 3.61 15.13
CA GLY A 343 0.96 4.48 16.19
C GLY A 343 2.02 5.50 16.62
N LEU A 344 2.76 6.04 15.64
CA LEU A 344 3.91 6.92 15.87
C LEU A 344 3.51 8.35 15.51
N ILE A 345 3.65 9.26 16.46
CA ILE A 345 3.45 10.71 16.26
C ILE A 345 4.80 11.39 16.15
N GLN A 346 4.96 12.18 15.09
CA GLN A 346 6.11 13.07 14.90
C GLN A 346 5.64 14.52 14.99
N TRP A 347 6.38 15.34 15.74
CA TRP A 347 6.02 16.72 16.00
C TRP A 347 6.62 17.67 14.97
N THR A 348 5.87 18.70 14.63
CA THR A 348 6.38 19.87 13.89
C THR A 348 6.79 20.97 14.87
N THR A 349 7.45 22.01 14.37
CA THR A 349 7.79 23.21 15.17
C THR A 349 6.56 23.88 15.79
N ALA A 350 5.39 23.77 15.14
CA ALA A 350 4.14 24.34 15.64
C ALA A 350 3.54 23.61 16.85
N ALA A 351 4.05 22.41 17.20
CA ALA A 351 3.63 21.70 18.42
C ALA A 351 4.12 22.38 19.72
N GLY A 352 5.11 23.27 19.63
CA GLY A 352 5.85 23.78 20.77
C GLY A 352 6.86 22.76 21.31
N SER A 353 7.43 23.04 22.49
CA SER A 353 8.40 22.16 23.14
C SER A 353 8.19 22.10 24.65
N GLY A 354 8.23 20.90 25.23
CA GLY A 354 8.15 20.74 26.68
C GLY A 354 7.71 19.34 27.13
N ALA A 355 8.05 18.99 28.37
CA ALA A 355 7.57 17.77 29.02
C ALA A 355 6.09 17.93 29.41
N THR A 356 5.27 16.95 29.07
CA THR A 356 3.84 16.95 29.39
C THR A 356 3.30 15.52 29.45
N THR A 357 2.09 15.35 29.99
CA THR A 357 1.35 14.09 29.89
C THR A 357 0.13 14.32 29.02
N LEU A 358 0.05 13.56 27.92
CA LEU A 358 -1.03 13.65 26.96
C LEU A 358 -2.05 12.56 27.25
N ALA A 359 -3.30 12.95 27.50
CA ALA A 359 -4.43 12.04 27.49
C ALA A 359 -4.92 11.88 26.03
N ILE A 360 -4.47 10.82 25.37
CA ILE A 360 -4.77 10.57 23.96
C ILE A 360 -5.95 9.64 23.84
N THR A 361 -6.98 10.10 23.15
CA THR A 361 -8.16 9.33 22.77
C THR A 361 -7.99 8.83 21.34
N PHE A 362 -8.11 7.53 21.13
CA PHE A 362 -7.92 6.90 19.82
C PHE A 362 -8.65 5.56 19.72
N THR A 363 -8.93 5.08 18.50
CA THR A 363 -9.47 3.72 18.29
C THR A 363 -8.32 2.77 17.93
N PRO A 364 -7.99 1.77 18.78
CA PRO A 364 -6.91 0.83 18.48
C PRO A 364 -7.20 0.06 17.20
N ALA A 365 -6.17 -0.19 16.41
CA ALA A 365 -6.25 -0.99 15.19
C ALA A 365 -5.29 -2.18 15.25
N ALA A 366 -5.58 -3.18 14.43
CA ALA A 366 -4.69 -4.27 14.07
C ALA A 366 -4.35 -4.16 12.58
N SER A 367 -3.16 -4.65 12.20
CA SER A 367 -2.61 -4.56 10.85
C SER A 367 -2.38 -5.95 10.23
N PRO A 368 -3.44 -6.78 10.02
CA PRO A 368 -3.26 -8.06 9.32
C PRO A 368 -2.81 -7.83 7.88
N SER A 369 -1.83 -8.62 7.42
CA SER A 369 -1.52 -8.73 5.99
C SER A 369 -2.66 -9.49 5.30
N GLN A 370 -3.18 -8.92 4.22
CA GLN A 370 -4.19 -9.55 3.40
C GLN A 370 -4.02 -9.17 1.92
N TYR A 371 -4.49 -10.05 1.04
CA TYR A 371 -4.44 -9.83 -0.41
C TYR A 371 -5.38 -8.70 -0.84
N PHE A 372 -4.92 -7.85 -1.75
CA PHE A 372 -5.77 -6.83 -2.38
C PHE A 372 -6.90 -7.48 -3.20
N GLN A 373 -8.09 -6.91 -3.09
CA GLN A 373 -9.10 -6.99 -4.13
C GLN A 373 -8.71 -6.04 -5.26
N SER A 374 -8.96 -6.47 -6.49
CA SER A 374 -8.66 -5.68 -7.70
C SER A 374 -9.91 -5.51 -8.55
N TYR A 375 -10.11 -4.31 -9.08
CA TYR A 375 -11.15 -4.02 -10.06
C TYR A 375 -10.58 -3.12 -11.14
N SER A 376 -10.97 -3.33 -12.38
CA SER A 376 -10.51 -2.53 -13.51
C SER A 376 -11.70 -1.96 -14.28
N VAL A 377 -11.67 -0.66 -14.54
CA VAL A 377 -12.64 0.00 -15.41
C VAL A 377 -11.96 0.33 -16.74
N PRO A 378 -12.37 -0.28 -17.87
CA PRO A 378 -11.76 0.01 -19.16
C PRO A 378 -12.14 1.42 -19.63
N VAL A 379 -11.14 2.19 -20.06
CA VAL A 379 -11.34 3.46 -20.76
C VAL A 379 -11.50 3.15 -22.25
N THR A 380 -12.66 3.47 -22.78
CA THR A 380 -13.04 3.32 -24.19
C THR A 380 -13.34 4.69 -24.77
N GLN A 381 -13.40 4.79 -26.09
CA GLN A 381 -13.72 6.07 -26.74
C GLN A 381 -15.12 6.59 -26.37
N ASN A 382 -16.06 5.71 -26.00
CA ASN A 382 -17.41 6.09 -25.64
C ASN A 382 -17.57 6.56 -24.19
N ASN A 383 -16.66 6.17 -23.29
CA ASN A 383 -16.76 6.48 -21.86
C ASN A 383 -15.54 7.26 -21.32
N GLN A 384 -14.64 7.71 -22.20
CA GLN A 384 -13.50 8.55 -21.82
C GLN A 384 -14.02 9.82 -21.13
N SER A 385 -13.64 9.99 -19.87
CA SER A 385 -14.11 11.06 -19.01
C SER A 385 -13.03 11.39 -17.98
N SER A 386 -13.01 12.62 -17.48
CA SER A 386 -12.20 12.98 -16.32
C SER A 386 -12.85 12.50 -15.02
N ASN A 387 -14.17 12.34 -14.98
CA ASN A 387 -14.90 11.92 -13.78
C ASN A 387 -15.35 10.47 -13.88
N TRP A 388 -15.02 9.69 -12.86
CA TRP A 388 -15.39 8.30 -12.71
C TRP A 388 -16.01 8.07 -11.33
N THR A 389 -16.93 7.13 -11.28
CA THR A 389 -17.64 6.75 -10.07
C THR A 389 -17.97 5.28 -10.11
N GLY A 390 -18.15 4.69 -8.94
CA GLY A 390 -18.59 3.31 -8.81
C GLY A 390 -18.84 2.95 -7.37
N VAL A 391 -19.07 1.65 -7.14
CA VAL A 391 -19.25 1.09 -5.81
C VAL A 391 -18.34 -0.13 -5.69
N LEU A 392 -17.58 -0.20 -4.61
CA LEU A 392 -16.70 -1.32 -4.29
C LEU A 392 -17.42 -2.28 -3.35
N VAL A 393 -17.54 -3.53 -3.81
CA VAL A 393 -18.05 -4.64 -3.01
C VAL A 393 -17.02 -5.76 -3.09
N PRO A 394 -16.40 -6.17 -1.97
CA PRO A 394 -16.66 -5.74 -0.59
C PRO A 394 -16.16 -4.32 -0.26
N ILE A 395 -16.74 -3.67 0.75
CA ILE A 395 -16.40 -2.29 1.13
C ILE A 395 -14.93 -2.20 1.58
N PRO A 396 -14.15 -1.20 1.12
CA PRO A 396 -12.78 -0.96 1.55
C PRO A 396 -12.66 -0.61 3.03
N ALA A 397 -11.58 -1.09 3.65
CA ALA A 397 -11.14 -0.54 4.93
C ALA A 397 -10.55 0.88 4.75
N PRO A 398 -10.66 1.76 5.75
CA PRO A 398 -10.08 3.10 5.69
C PRO A 398 -8.58 3.10 5.39
N GLY A 399 -8.15 3.93 4.44
CA GLY A 399 -6.75 4.12 4.07
C GLY A 399 -6.18 3.06 3.13
N CYS A 400 -7.02 2.16 2.61
CA CYS A 400 -6.57 0.98 1.86
C CYS A 400 -6.86 1.05 0.36
N LEU A 401 -7.68 2.00 -0.09
CA LEU A 401 -8.02 2.15 -1.51
C LEU A 401 -6.91 2.90 -2.26
N SER A 402 -6.42 2.31 -3.35
CA SER A 402 -5.61 2.97 -4.37
C SER A 402 -6.32 2.93 -5.72
N ILE A 403 -6.30 4.06 -6.43
CA ILE A 403 -6.79 4.17 -7.81
C ILE A 403 -5.63 4.62 -8.69
N SER A 404 -5.34 3.84 -9.74
CA SER A 404 -4.32 4.15 -10.74
C SER A 404 -4.94 4.30 -12.12
N TYR A 405 -4.51 5.29 -12.88
CA TYR A 405 -4.93 5.49 -14.27
C TYR A 405 -3.76 5.90 -15.15
N MET A 406 -3.86 5.63 -16.45
CA MET A 406 -2.88 6.08 -17.44
C MET A 406 -3.42 7.30 -18.18
N ALA A 407 -2.59 8.32 -18.32
CA ALA A 407 -2.83 9.46 -19.20
C ALA A 407 -1.52 9.87 -19.88
N GLN A 408 -1.56 10.15 -21.18
CA GLN A 408 -0.40 10.47 -22.00
C GLN A 408 0.75 9.43 -21.86
N GLY A 409 0.41 8.15 -21.70
CA GLY A 409 1.37 7.05 -21.53
C GLY A 409 2.05 6.98 -20.15
N LYS A 410 1.63 7.80 -19.17
CA LYS A 410 2.15 7.80 -17.79
C LYS A 410 1.08 7.33 -16.80
N PHE A 411 1.48 6.51 -15.83
CA PHE A 411 0.63 6.12 -14.71
C PHE A 411 0.60 7.18 -13.61
N TYR A 412 -0.60 7.47 -13.13
CA TYR A 412 -0.88 8.33 -12.00
C TYR A 412 -1.64 7.53 -10.94
N GLU A 413 -1.19 7.60 -9.69
CA GLU A 413 -1.80 6.89 -8.56
C GLU A 413 -2.37 7.88 -7.54
N LEU A 414 -3.57 7.60 -7.04
CA LEU A 414 -4.20 8.27 -5.91
C LEU A 414 -4.46 7.25 -4.80
N LYS A 415 -4.06 7.58 -3.58
CA LYS A 415 -4.27 6.76 -2.39
C LYS A 415 -5.24 7.41 -1.43
N ASP A 416 -6.02 6.58 -0.76
CA ASP A 416 -6.88 6.96 0.34
C ASP A 416 -6.06 7.34 1.57
N ASP A 417 -6.29 8.54 2.11
CA ASP A 417 -5.62 9.04 3.32
C ASP A 417 -6.27 8.56 4.62
N GLY A 418 -7.32 7.74 4.53
CA GLY A 418 -8.06 7.20 5.67
C GLY A 418 -9.17 8.11 6.20
N SER A 419 -9.26 9.34 5.70
CA SER A 419 -10.41 10.23 5.92
C SER A 419 -11.49 10.07 4.83
N GLY A 420 -11.25 9.17 3.89
CA GLY A 420 -12.04 8.95 2.69
C GLY A 420 -11.66 9.86 1.53
N GLN A 421 -10.58 10.64 1.61
CA GLN A 421 -10.09 11.46 0.49
C GLN A 421 -9.00 10.71 -0.27
N LEU A 422 -9.11 10.69 -1.60
CA LEU A 422 -8.09 10.14 -2.49
C LEU A 422 -7.15 11.24 -2.95
N LYS A 423 -5.85 11.06 -2.73
CA LYS A 423 -4.81 12.03 -3.08
C LYS A 423 -3.65 11.35 -3.78
N GLY A 424 -3.17 11.96 -4.85
CA GLY A 424 -1.88 11.62 -5.45
C GLY A 424 -0.72 12.34 -4.77
N SER A 425 0.51 12.01 -5.16
CA SER A 425 1.72 12.71 -4.70
C SER A 425 1.75 14.19 -5.11
N SER A 426 1.02 14.56 -6.16
CA SER A 426 0.75 15.94 -6.56
C SER A 426 -0.76 16.16 -6.70
N THR A 427 -1.23 17.36 -6.38
CA THR A 427 -2.62 17.77 -6.62
C THR A 427 -2.99 17.75 -8.10
N SER A 428 -2.01 17.80 -8.99
CA SER A 428 -2.18 17.68 -10.45
C SER A 428 -2.56 16.27 -10.91
N PHE A 429 -2.42 15.24 -10.06
CA PHE A 429 -2.75 13.86 -10.43
C PHE A 429 -4.25 13.59 -10.38
N GLY A 430 -5.01 14.49 -9.75
CA GLY A 430 -6.44 14.36 -9.56
C GLY A 430 -6.82 14.34 -8.09
N SER A 431 -8.11 14.18 -7.85
CA SER A 431 -8.68 14.06 -6.53
C SER A 431 -9.85 13.10 -6.54
N GLY A 432 -10.25 12.62 -5.38
CA GLY A 432 -11.39 11.72 -5.27
C GLY A 432 -11.83 11.51 -3.84
N ARG A 433 -12.88 10.71 -3.68
CA ARG A 433 -13.42 10.37 -2.38
C ARG A 433 -13.93 8.94 -2.36
N ILE A 434 -13.85 8.27 -1.22
CA ILE A 434 -14.49 7.00 -0.91
C ILE A 434 -15.40 7.18 0.31
N ASN A 435 -16.60 6.62 0.25
CA ASN A 435 -17.49 6.51 1.39
C ASN A 435 -17.39 5.10 1.98
N TYR A 436 -16.90 4.99 3.22
CA TYR A 436 -16.74 3.71 3.93
C TYR A 436 -18.06 3.10 4.41
N GLU A 437 -19.17 3.83 4.37
CA GLU A 437 -20.49 3.28 4.72
C GLU A 437 -21.13 2.56 3.52
N THR A 438 -20.97 3.12 2.32
CA THR A 438 -21.64 2.62 1.10
C THR A 438 -20.70 1.92 0.12
N GLY A 439 -19.38 2.07 0.28
CA GLY A 439 -18.37 1.64 -0.70
C GLY A 439 -18.34 2.49 -1.97
N SER A 440 -19.11 3.60 -2.03
CA SER A 440 -19.17 4.47 -3.20
C SER A 440 -17.90 5.32 -3.32
N TRP A 441 -17.27 5.30 -4.49
CA TRP A 441 -16.08 6.10 -4.78
C TRP A 441 -16.34 7.06 -5.93
N THR A 442 -15.66 8.20 -5.87
CA THR A 442 -15.57 9.18 -6.96
C THR A 442 -14.12 9.51 -7.20
N PHE A 443 -13.78 9.69 -8.47
CA PHE A 443 -12.44 10.01 -8.94
C PHE A 443 -12.54 11.05 -10.04
N THR A 444 -11.79 12.12 -9.91
CA THR A 444 -11.58 13.15 -10.91
C THR A 444 -10.12 13.11 -11.32
N ALA A 445 -9.86 12.62 -12.53
CA ALA A 445 -8.53 12.58 -13.13
C ALA A 445 -8.01 14.01 -13.35
N GLY A 446 -6.76 14.24 -12.97
CA GLY A 446 -6.09 15.52 -13.24
C GLY A 446 -5.78 15.73 -14.71
N VAL A 447 -5.62 14.63 -15.46
CA VAL A 447 -5.49 14.59 -16.92
C VAL A 447 -6.43 13.54 -17.49
N LEU A 448 -6.98 13.77 -18.68
CA LEU A 448 -7.91 12.83 -19.32
C LEU A 448 -7.25 11.44 -19.51
N PRO A 449 -7.84 10.35 -19.01
CA PRO A 449 -7.29 9.00 -19.16
C PRO A 449 -7.21 8.54 -20.63
N ASP A 450 -6.19 7.77 -20.98
CA ASP A 450 -5.97 7.30 -22.36
C ASP A 450 -6.96 6.21 -22.77
N VAL A 451 -7.53 6.32 -23.97
CA VAL A 451 -8.40 5.28 -24.54
C VAL A 451 -7.61 3.98 -24.75
N GLY A 452 -8.21 2.86 -24.36
CA GLY A 452 -7.58 1.53 -24.44
C GLY A 452 -6.78 1.15 -23.20
N THR A 453 -6.72 2.03 -22.18
CA THR A 453 -6.06 1.74 -20.90
C THR A 453 -7.09 1.53 -19.80
N PRO A 454 -6.81 0.65 -18.79
CA PRO A 454 -7.71 0.48 -17.66
C PRO A 454 -7.40 1.48 -16.54
N ILE A 455 -8.45 1.95 -15.86
CA ILE A 455 -8.35 2.50 -14.50
C ILE A 455 -8.36 1.31 -13.55
N LEU A 456 -7.32 1.20 -12.72
CA LEU A 456 -7.12 0.10 -11.78
C LEU A 456 -7.47 0.57 -10.37
N LEU A 457 -8.26 -0.22 -9.66
CA LEU A 457 -8.63 -0.01 -8.27
C LEU A 457 -8.13 -1.19 -7.46
N LEU A 458 -7.39 -0.93 -6.39
CA LEU A 458 -6.87 -1.91 -5.46
C LEU A 458 -7.30 -1.56 -4.05
N TRP A 459 -7.86 -2.50 -3.30
CA TRP A 459 -8.26 -2.26 -1.91
C TRP A 459 -8.28 -3.52 -1.06
N GLY A 460 -8.12 -3.37 0.25
CA GLY A 460 -8.36 -4.44 1.22
C GLY A 460 -9.68 -4.25 1.97
N THR A 461 -10.25 -5.33 2.50
CA THR A 461 -11.57 -5.33 3.16
C THR A 461 -11.50 -5.82 4.60
N PRO A 462 -12.28 -5.26 5.55
CA PRO A 462 -12.30 -5.75 6.92
C PRO A 462 -13.21 -6.97 7.12
N ILE A 463 -13.96 -7.41 6.09
CA ILE A 463 -15.02 -8.44 6.22
C ILE A 463 -14.50 -9.80 6.72
N ILE A 464 -13.25 -10.14 6.45
CA ILE A 464 -12.65 -11.41 6.93
C ILE A 464 -12.14 -11.35 8.37
N THR A 465 -12.32 -10.22 9.05
CA THR A 465 -11.86 -9.99 10.42
C THR A 465 -13.03 -9.75 11.36
N PHE A 466 -12.88 -10.17 12.61
CA PHE A 466 -13.88 -9.96 13.65
C PHE A 466 -13.27 -9.26 14.86
N VAL A 467 -13.95 -8.24 15.36
CA VAL A 467 -13.51 -7.46 16.52
C VAL A 467 -13.75 -8.29 17.78
N ARG A 468 -12.71 -8.47 18.60
CA ARG A 468 -12.80 -9.20 19.89
C ARG A 468 -13.13 -8.28 21.07
N SER A 469 -13.62 -7.06 20.81
CA SER A 469 -13.99 -6.09 21.84
C SER A 469 -15.09 -6.62 22.74
N GLY A 470 -14.93 -6.44 24.04
CA GLY A 470 -15.91 -6.88 25.03
C GLY A 470 -15.89 -8.38 25.34
N LEU A 471 -15.01 -9.17 24.70
CA LEU A 471 -14.73 -10.52 25.17
C LEU A 471 -13.90 -10.43 26.46
N PRO A 472 -14.34 -11.08 27.57
CA PRO A 472 -13.56 -11.11 28.79
C PRO A 472 -12.23 -11.81 28.51
N VAL A 473 -11.14 -11.05 28.60
CA VAL A 473 -9.79 -11.63 28.60
C VAL A 473 -9.59 -12.28 29.95
N ASN A 474 -9.38 -13.59 29.95
CA ASN A 474 -9.06 -14.32 31.18
C ASN A 474 -7.81 -13.69 31.81
N LYS A 475 -7.86 -13.45 33.13
CA LYS A 475 -6.72 -12.89 33.86
C LYS A 475 -5.52 -13.82 33.70
N ALA A 476 -4.33 -13.22 33.55
CA ALA A 476 -3.10 -13.98 33.49
C ALA A 476 -2.93 -14.81 34.78
N LYS A 477 -2.71 -16.11 34.60
CA LYS A 477 -2.56 -17.07 35.69
C LYS A 477 -1.20 -17.76 35.61
N PHE A 478 -0.62 -18.02 36.77
CA PHE A 478 0.62 -18.77 36.91
C PHE A 478 0.29 -20.09 37.61
N ALA A 479 0.34 -21.19 36.86
CA ALA A 479 0.18 -22.52 37.42
C ALA A 479 1.49 -22.99 38.06
N PHE A 480 1.40 -23.68 39.19
CA PHE A 480 2.54 -24.26 39.88
C PHE A 480 2.18 -25.64 40.45
N LYS A 481 3.22 -26.45 40.66
CA LYS A 481 3.13 -27.74 41.34
C LYS A 481 4.19 -27.81 42.42
N LEU A 482 3.77 -28.09 43.65
CA LEU A 482 4.66 -28.26 44.78
C LEU A 482 5.37 -29.61 44.71
N ASN A 483 6.56 -29.70 45.30
CA ASN A 483 7.36 -30.92 45.31
C ASN A 483 6.73 -32.05 46.16
N GLN A 484 5.82 -31.70 47.06
CA GLN A 484 5.16 -32.62 47.98
C GLN A 484 3.64 -32.37 47.93
N GLY A 485 2.86 -33.44 47.95
CA GLY A 485 1.41 -33.38 48.20
C GLY A 485 1.11 -33.33 49.71
N ALA A 486 -0.16 -33.53 50.09
CA ALA A 486 -0.60 -33.51 51.50
C ALA A 486 -0.16 -32.23 52.25
N VAL A 487 -0.42 -31.10 51.61
CA VAL A 487 -0.02 -29.76 52.04
C VAL A 487 -0.96 -29.27 53.15
N ALA A 488 -0.42 -28.62 54.17
CA ALA A 488 -1.23 -28.01 55.23
C ALA A 488 -1.87 -26.70 54.74
N THR A 489 -2.97 -26.28 55.38
CA THR A 489 -3.59 -24.99 55.07
C THR A 489 -2.62 -23.82 55.33
N GLY A 490 -2.80 -22.72 54.61
CA GLY A 490 -2.00 -21.49 54.82
C GLY A 490 -0.74 -21.41 53.97
N VAL A 491 -0.77 -21.92 52.72
CA VAL A 491 0.32 -21.70 51.77
C VAL A 491 0.46 -20.21 51.50
N THR A 492 1.69 -19.73 51.60
CA THR A 492 2.04 -18.33 51.39
C THR A 492 2.87 -18.20 50.12
N ILE A 493 2.51 -17.25 49.27
CA ILE A 493 3.27 -16.90 48.07
C ILE A 493 3.70 -15.44 48.19
N ASP A 494 5.01 -15.22 48.22
CA ASP A 494 5.62 -13.89 48.27
C ASP A 494 6.31 -13.59 46.94
N TRP A 495 6.18 -12.36 46.44
CA TRP A 495 6.89 -11.87 45.25
C TRP A 495 7.16 -10.36 45.35
N LEU A 496 8.00 -9.83 44.46
CA LEU A 496 8.24 -8.40 44.33
C LEU A 496 7.51 -7.85 43.09
N LEU A 497 6.81 -6.73 43.26
CA LEU A 497 6.23 -5.93 42.18
C LEU A 497 6.85 -4.53 42.24
N GLU A 498 7.68 -4.18 41.25
CA GLU A 498 8.36 -2.87 41.20
C GLU A 498 9.15 -2.54 42.47
N GLY A 499 9.78 -3.57 43.08
CA GLY A 499 10.52 -3.45 44.33
C GLY A 499 9.66 -3.45 45.60
N VAL A 500 8.33 -3.46 45.48
CA VAL A 500 7.40 -3.54 46.62
C VAL A 500 7.04 -5.01 46.91
N PRO A 501 7.15 -5.49 48.16
CA PRO A 501 6.76 -6.85 48.53
C PRO A 501 5.26 -7.05 48.41
N LYS A 502 4.88 -8.19 47.84
CA LYS A 502 3.51 -8.64 47.59
C LYS A 502 3.32 -10.03 48.15
N LYS A 503 2.12 -10.28 48.68
CA LYS A 503 1.82 -11.51 49.40
C LYS A 503 0.42 -12.02 49.11
N ALA A 504 0.32 -13.34 48.89
CA ALA A 504 -0.94 -14.05 48.83
C ALA A 504 -0.93 -15.23 49.80
N VAL A 505 -2.04 -15.45 50.51
CA VAL A 505 -2.18 -16.55 51.48
C VAL A 505 -3.41 -17.37 51.16
N SER A 506 -3.27 -18.70 51.16
CA SER A 506 -4.40 -19.60 50.92
C SER A 506 -5.22 -19.80 52.19
N ASN A 507 -6.55 -19.75 52.06
CA ASN A 507 -7.47 -20.03 53.16
C ASN A 507 -7.72 -21.54 53.34
N ALA A 508 -8.57 -21.92 54.31
CA ALA A 508 -8.90 -23.33 54.57
C ALA A 508 -9.55 -24.05 53.36
N GLN A 509 -10.15 -23.31 52.43
CA GLN A 509 -10.75 -23.85 51.21
C GLN A 509 -9.74 -23.95 50.05
N GLY A 510 -8.48 -23.54 50.27
CA GLY A 510 -7.45 -23.50 49.25
C GLY A 510 -7.60 -22.35 48.26
N LYS A 511 -8.31 -21.26 48.60
CA LYS A 511 -8.38 -20.04 47.78
C LYS A 511 -7.34 -19.02 48.27
N PHE A 512 -6.61 -18.42 47.34
CA PHE A 512 -5.66 -17.34 47.65
C PHE A 512 -6.38 -16.00 47.83
N THR A 513 -5.96 -15.24 48.85
CA THR A 513 -6.39 -13.85 49.11
C THR A 513 -5.16 -12.96 49.37
N GLY A 514 -5.35 -11.63 49.31
CA GLY A 514 -4.26 -10.64 49.45
C GLY A 514 -3.99 -9.93 48.13
N ASP A 515 -2.72 -9.87 47.71
CA ASP A 515 -2.30 -9.25 46.44
C ASP A 515 -2.57 -10.13 45.19
N ALA A 516 -3.16 -11.32 45.37
CA ALA A 516 -3.57 -12.22 44.30
C ALA A 516 -4.84 -13.00 44.67
N THR A 517 -5.52 -13.49 43.64
CA THR A 517 -6.56 -14.53 43.74
C THR A 517 -6.00 -15.86 43.22
N GLY A 518 -6.77 -16.94 43.30
CA GLY A 518 -6.36 -18.23 42.75
C GLY A 518 -6.80 -19.39 43.64
N PHE A 519 -6.22 -20.57 43.39
CA PHE A 519 -6.47 -21.72 44.25
C PHE A 519 -5.27 -22.66 44.36
N ILE A 520 -5.29 -23.54 45.35
CA ILE A 520 -4.38 -24.66 45.52
C ILE A 520 -5.19 -25.88 45.98
N ASN A 521 -4.90 -27.05 45.42
CA ASN A 521 -5.38 -28.33 45.94
C ASN A 521 -4.35 -28.86 46.94
N TYR A 522 -4.74 -28.98 48.21
CA TYR A 522 -3.80 -29.39 49.26
C TYR A 522 -3.42 -30.88 49.16
N SER A 523 -4.26 -31.72 48.56
CA SER A 523 -3.98 -33.14 48.38
C SER A 523 -2.86 -33.37 47.36
N THR A 524 -2.95 -32.70 46.20
CA THR A 524 -2.02 -32.90 45.07
C THR A 524 -0.84 -31.93 45.07
N GLY A 525 -0.96 -30.78 45.74
CA GLY A 525 0.02 -29.70 45.70
C GLY A 525 0.00 -28.89 44.40
N GLU A 526 -1.04 -29.03 43.58
CA GLU A 526 -1.21 -28.25 42.35
C GLU A 526 -2.02 -26.99 42.62
N GLY A 527 -1.62 -25.87 42.04
CA GLY A 527 -2.30 -24.59 42.25
C GLY A 527 -2.09 -23.60 41.12
N GLU A 528 -2.90 -22.55 41.16
CA GLU A 528 -2.86 -21.43 40.23
C GLU A 528 -2.92 -20.12 41.04
N ILE A 529 -2.01 -19.18 40.75
CA ILE A 529 -2.05 -17.82 41.30
C ILE A 529 -2.36 -16.82 40.18
N ILE A 530 -3.24 -15.87 40.48
CA ILE A 530 -3.69 -14.79 39.61
C ILE A 530 -3.41 -13.47 40.32
N PRO A 531 -2.24 -12.85 40.13
CA PRO A 531 -1.90 -11.56 40.72
C PRO A 531 -2.91 -10.47 40.31
N LEU A 532 -3.23 -9.54 41.23
CA LEU A 532 -4.12 -8.41 40.92
C LEU A 532 -3.50 -7.44 39.90
N LYS A 533 -2.17 -7.35 39.90
CA LYS A 533 -1.35 -6.63 38.91
C LYS A 533 -0.32 -7.58 38.33
N LEU A 534 -0.13 -7.55 37.01
CA LEU A 534 0.83 -8.42 36.33
C LEU A 534 2.26 -8.08 36.80
N PRO A 535 3.03 -9.06 37.30
CA PRO A 535 4.42 -8.83 37.69
C PRO A 535 5.33 -8.65 36.46
N GLN A 536 6.52 -8.07 36.69
CA GLN A 536 7.52 -7.85 35.66
C GLN A 536 8.10 -9.18 35.15
N LYS A 537 8.68 -9.18 33.95
CA LYS A 537 9.40 -10.35 33.43
C LYS A 537 10.51 -10.74 34.42
N ASN A 538 10.66 -12.05 34.67
CA ASN A 538 11.61 -12.64 35.63
C ASN A 538 11.27 -12.43 37.12
N THR A 539 10.05 -12.01 37.47
CA THR A 539 9.62 -12.05 38.88
C THR A 539 9.62 -13.49 39.41
N GLU A 540 10.32 -13.71 40.51
CA GLU A 540 10.34 -14.99 41.23
C GLU A 540 9.20 -15.04 42.25
N PHE A 541 8.44 -16.14 42.23
CA PHE A 541 7.45 -16.45 43.25
C PHE A 541 8.05 -17.39 44.29
N LYS A 542 8.15 -16.92 45.54
CA LYS A 542 8.59 -17.75 46.66
C LYS A 542 7.39 -18.36 47.35
N ILE A 543 7.24 -19.68 47.24
CA ILE A 543 6.14 -20.42 47.86
C ILE A 543 6.62 -21.08 49.14
N THR A 544 5.99 -20.71 50.27
CA THR A 544 6.26 -21.28 51.60
C THR A 544 5.05 -22.10 52.03
N TYR A 545 5.29 -23.38 52.37
CA TYR A 545 4.24 -24.32 52.75
C TYR A 545 4.74 -25.37 53.75
N ASN A 546 3.81 -25.93 54.51
CA ASN A 546 4.03 -27.10 55.36
C ASN A 546 3.36 -28.32 54.72
N PHE A 547 3.87 -29.52 54.95
CA PHE A 547 3.31 -30.76 54.42
C PHE A 547 3.32 -31.86 55.50
N GLY A 548 2.42 -32.82 55.36
CA GLY A 548 2.28 -33.96 56.26
C GLY A 548 2.38 -35.30 55.54
N SER A 549 2.20 -36.40 56.28
CA SER A 549 2.11 -37.73 55.69
C SER A 549 0.69 -37.99 55.17
N LYS A 550 0.58 -38.39 53.90
CA LYS A 550 -0.71 -38.78 53.30
C LYS A 550 -1.29 -39.99 54.04
N GLN A 551 -2.52 -39.87 54.53
CA GLN A 551 -3.28 -40.97 55.11
C GLN A 551 -4.11 -41.65 54.01
N THR A 552 -4.22 -42.97 54.05
CA THR A 552 -5.03 -43.75 53.11
C THR A 552 -5.99 -44.65 53.86
N GLN A 553 -7.20 -44.81 53.35
CA GLN A 553 -8.23 -45.67 53.91
C GLN A 553 -8.95 -46.38 52.76
N THR A 554 -9.14 -47.69 52.88
CA THR A 554 -9.97 -48.47 51.96
C THR A 554 -11.24 -48.88 52.69
N LYS A 555 -12.40 -48.59 52.08
CA LYS A 555 -13.70 -49.06 52.56
C LYS A 555 -14.17 -50.21 51.68
N PHE A 556 -14.57 -51.31 52.30
CA PHE A 556 -15.13 -52.49 51.64
C PHE A 556 -16.64 -52.57 51.91
N ASN A 557 -17.36 -53.26 51.02
CA ASN A 557 -18.78 -53.61 51.19
C ASN A 557 -19.71 -52.41 51.43
N VAL A 558 -19.43 -51.26 50.79
CA VAL A 558 -20.36 -50.12 50.78
C VAL A 558 -21.55 -50.50 49.90
N ILE A 559 -22.74 -50.56 50.49
CA ILE A 559 -23.98 -50.98 49.81
C ILE A 559 -24.56 -49.77 49.06
N LEU A 560 -24.93 -49.98 47.79
CA LEU A 560 -25.63 -49.00 46.97
C LEU A 560 -27.09 -48.92 47.40
N ASP A 561 -27.64 -47.70 47.47
CA ASP A 561 -29.09 -47.51 47.65
C ASP A 561 -29.87 -47.72 46.34
N SER A 562 -31.20 -47.57 46.39
CA SER A 562 -32.08 -47.69 45.22
C SER A 562 -31.82 -46.64 44.13
N ALA A 563 -31.08 -45.58 44.43
CA ALA A 563 -30.67 -44.53 43.51
C ALA A 563 -29.19 -44.66 43.08
N GLN A 564 -28.52 -45.79 43.35
CA GLN A 564 -27.09 -46.03 43.07
C GLN A 564 -26.15 -45.06 43.83
N LYS A 565 -26.59 -44.54 44.97
CA LYS A 565 -25.80 -43.69 45.85
C LYS A 565 -24.98 -44.55 46.83
N LEU A 566 -23.74 -44.14 47.05
CA LEU A 566 -22.82 -44.66 48.05
C LEU A 566 -22.74 -43.67 49.21
N THR A 567 -22.98 -44.15 50.43
CA THR A 567 -22.77 -43.36 51.66
C THR A 567 -21.74 -44.06 52.54
N PHE A 568 -20.68 -43.34 52.93
CA PHE A 568 -19.60 -43.87 53.78
C PHE A 568 -18.89 -42.74 54.53
N VAL A 569 -18.20 -43.09 55.63
CA VAL A 569 -17.42 -42.12 56.41
C VAL A 569 -15.94 -42.21 56.07
N VAL A 570 -15.36 -41.10 55.63
CA VAL A 570 -13.92 -40.90 55.37
C VAL A 570 -13.21 -40.58 56.68
N GLY A 571 -12.11 -41.30 56.95
CA GLY A 571 -11.31 -41.13 58.17
C GLY A 571 -11.88 -41.86 59.37
N THR A 572 -11.61 -41.32 60.57
CA THR A 572 -12.02 -41.87 61.87
C THR A 572 -13.17 -41.09 62.52
N GLY A 573 -13.85 -40.22 61.77
CA GLY A 573 -14.89 -39.31 62.29
C GLY A 573 -14.33 -38.04 62.95
N SER A 574 -13.01 -37.80 62.87
CA SER A 574 -12.41 -36.51 63.22
C SER A 574 -12.59 -35.50 62.09
N PRO A 575 -12.65 -34.18 62.39
CA PRO A 575 -12.79 -33.15 61.37
C PRO A 575 -11.70 -33.25 60.30
N LEU A 576 -12.12 -33.35 59.04
CA LEU A 576 -11.26 -33.38 57.87
C LEU A 576 -10.94 -31.96 57.42
N GLN A 577 -9.72 -31.75 56.94
CA GLN A 577 -9.33 -30.48 56.35
C GLN A 577 -10.04 -30.31 54.98
N PRO A 578 -10.74 -29.20 54.72
CA PRO A 578 -11.29 -28.94 53.40
C PRO A 578 -10.20 -28.89 52.31
N ASN A 579 -10.55 -29.34 51.10
CA ASN A 579 -9.68 -29.41 49.91
C ASN A 579 -8.45 -30.33 50.08
N SER A 580 -8.59 -31.42 50.84
CA SER A 580 -7.51 -32.38 51.12
C SER A 580 -7.85 -33.83 50.74
N ILE A 581 -9.07 -34.10 50.28
CA ILE A 581 -9.63 -35.44 50.09
C ILE A 581 -9.56 -35.82 48.61
N GLY A 582 -9.03 -37.02 48.36
CA GLY A 582 -9.11 -37.69 47.07
C GLY A 582 -9.74 -39.06 47.25
N LEU A 583 -10.69 -39.41 46.38
CA LEU A 583 -11.38 -40.69 46.37
C LEU A 583 -11.13 -41.39 45.03
N ARG A 584 -10.96 -42.71 45.08
CA ARG A 584 -10.91 -43.57 43.91
C ARG A 584 -11.97 -44.64 44.05
N ILE A 585 -12.98 -44.61 43.17
CA ILE A 585 -14.14 -45.50 43.24
C ILE A 585 -14.10 -46.44 42.02
N PRO A 586 -14.06 -47.77 42.22
CA PRO A 586 -14.17 -48.72 41.11
C PRO A 586 -15.61 -48.72 40.57
N LEU A 587 -15.74 -48.71 39.24
CA LEU A 587 -17.01 -48.75 38.52
C LEU A 587 -17.05 -49.97 37.59
N SER A 588 -18.22 -50.59 37.48
CA SER A 588 -18.51 -51.67 36.54
C SER A 588 -19.74 -51.33 35.70
N SER A 589 -19.70 -51.61 34.39
CA SER A 589 -20.89 -51.51 33.54
C SER A 589 -21.57 -52.87 33.34
N VAL A 590 -22.83 -52.85 32.89
CA VAL A 590 -23.62 -54.07 32.58
C VAL A 590 -22.93 -54.97 31.53
N GLY A 591 -22.06 -54.39 30.68
CA GLY A 591 -21.26 -55.12 29.69
C GLY A 591 -19.92 -55.65 30.22
N GLY A 592 -19.65 -55.62 31.54
CA GLY A 592 -18.42 -56.14 32.14
C GLY A 592 -17.19 -55.24 32.00
N ASN A 593 -17.35 -53.99 31.58
CA ASN A 593 -16.24 -53.03 31.54
C ASN A 593 -15.97 -52.49 32.95
N PHE A 594 -14.69 -52.48 33.34
CA PHE A 594 -14.23 -51.94 34.63
C PHE A 594 -13.51 -50.60 34.44
N GLY A 595 -13.72 -49.67 35.36
CA GLY A 595 -13.07 -48.37 35.39
C GLY A 595 -12.87 -47.86 36.81
N HIS A 596 -12.12 -46.77 36.97
CA HIS A 596 -11.94 -46.09 38.25
C HIS A 596 -12.33 -44.62 38.08
N LEU A 597 -13.27 -44.15 38.90
CA LEU A 597 -13.61 -42.74 39.00
C LEU A 597 -12.78 -42.12 40.12
N ASP A 598 -11.89 -41.20 39.74
CA ASP A 598 -11.15 -40.38 40.67
C ASP A 598 -11.94 -39.10 40.95
N LEU A 599 -12.18 -38.81 42.22
CA LEU A 599 -12.85 -37.59 42.70
C LEU A 599 -11.92 -36.83 43.63
N ILE A 600 -12.01 -35.51 43.58
CA ILE A 600 -11.39 -34.59 44.54
C ILE A 600 -12.46 -33.74 45.22
N ASP A 601 -12.20 -33.26 46.43
CA ASP A 601 -13.13 -32.37 47.09
C ASP A 601 -12.92 -30.90 46.72
N VAL A 602 -14.01 -30.19 46.50
CA VAL A 602 -14.06 -28.74 46.26
C VAL A 602 -14.95 -28.13 47.35
N PRO A 603 -14.36 -27.42 48.34
CA PRO A 603 -15.12 -26.88 49.45
C PRO A 603 -16.15 -25.83 49.01
N ILE A 604 -17.37 -25.94 49.53
CA ILE A 604 -18.41 -24.89 49.44
C ILE A 604 -18.33 -23.99 50.69
N SER A 605 -18.14 -24.60 51.85
CA SER A 605 -17.97 -23.93 53.15
C SER A 605 -16.82 -24.57 53.94
N SER A 606 -16.64 -24.18 55.21
CA SER A 606 -15.71 -24.85 56.12
C SER A 606 -16.19 -26.23 56.58
N SER A 607 -17.48 -26.54 56.42
CA SER A 607 -18.10 -27.80 56.89
C SER A 607 -18.58 -28.71 55.76
N MET A 608 -18.74 -28.19 54.54
CA MET A 608 -19.28 -28.92 53.39
C MET A 608 -18.46 -28.70 52.12
N GLY A 609 -18.30 -29.76 51.33
CA GLY A 609 -17.67 -29.72 50.01
C GLY A 609 -18.40 -30.58 48.99
N ASN A 610 -18.18 -30.28 47.72
CA ASN A 610 -18.58 -31.13 46.60
C ASN A 610 -17.46 -32.11 46.27
N LEU A 611 -17.80 -33.31 45.84
CA LEU A 611 -16.84 -34.26 45.26
C LEU A 611 -16.96 -34.18 43.74
N VAL A 612 -15.90 -33.74 43.07
CA VAL A 612 -15.90 -33.48 41.62
C VAL A 612 -14.93 -34.39 40.90
N ASN A 613 -15.27 -34.75 39.66
CA ASN A 613 -14.38 -35.49 38.77
C ASN A 613 -13.40 -34.55 38.03
N ASN A 614 -12.55 -35.13 37.18
CA ASN A 614 -11.57 -34.40 36.35
C ASN A 614 -12.18 -33.51 35.25
N GLN A 615 -13.51 -33.51 35.10
CA GLN A 615 -14.28 -32.65 34.18
C GLN A 615 -15.09 -31.60 34.95
N ASP A 616 -14.76 -31.36 36.22
CA ASP A 616 -15.46 -30.44 37.14
C ASP A 616 -16.94 -30.77 37.37
N GLN A 617 -17.37 -32.01 37.08
CA GLN A 617 -18.74 -32.45 37.33
C GLN A 617 -18.88 -32.91 38.78
N VAL A 618 -19.88 -32.39 39.48
CA VAL A 618 -20.22 -32.80 40.85
C VAL A 618 -20.84 -34.19 40.83
N GLN A 619 -20.21 -35.13 41.53
CA GLN A 619 -20.63 -36.54 41.66
C GLN A 619 -21.08 -36.88 43.09
N GLY A 620 -20.93 -35.95 44.03
CA GLY A 620 -21.28 -36.17 45.43
C GLY A 620 -20.97 -34.98 46.33
N THR A 621 -21.14 -35.19 47.63
CA THR A 621 -20.84 -34.23 48.70
C THR A 621 -20.04 -34.88 49.82
N ILE A 622 -19.34 -34.07 50.60
CA ILE A 622 -18.59 -34.47 51.79
C ILE A 622 -18.87 -33.47 52.92
N ASN A 623 -19.18 -33.99 54.11
CA ASN A 623 -19.21 -33.21 55.34
C ASN A 623 -17.84 -33.30 56.04
N TYR A 624 -17.15 -32.17 56.15
CA TYR A 624 -15.81 -32.12 56.75
C TYR A 624 -15.82 -32.33 58.27
N THR A 625 -16.93 -32.06 58.95
CA THR A 625 -17.02 -32.23 60.41
C THR A 625 -17.21 -33.70 60.80
N THR A 626 -18.04 -34.43 60.06
CA THR A 626 -18.37 -35.84 60.35
C THR A 626 -17.57 -36.83 59.50
N GLY A 627 -16.99 -36.38 58.38
CA GLY A 627 -16.34 -37.22 57.38
C GLY A 627 -17.34 -37.96 56.48
N GLU A 628 -18.64 -37.72 56.60
CA GLU A 628 -19.67 -38.40 55.81
C GLU A 628 -19.64 -37.96 54.35
N ALA A 629 -19.38 -38.91 53.45
CA ALA A 629 -19.36 -38.73 52.01
C ALA A 629 -20.58 -39.42 51.38
N GLU A 630 -21.23 -38.71 50.47
CA GLU A 630 -22.38 -39.17 49.72
C GLU A 630 -22.09 -39.01 48.23
N VAL A 631 -22.01 -40.12 47.48
CA VAL A 631 -21.55 -40.11 46.09
C VAL A 631 -22.46 -40.94 45.21
N THR A 632 -22.87 -40.41 44.06
CA THR A 632 -23.55 -41.16 42.99
C THR A 632 -22.59 -41.22 41.79
N PRO A 633 -21.63 -42.16 41.79
CA PRO A 633 -20.50 -42.10 40.87
C PRO A 633 -20.91 -42.53 39.46
N THR A 634 -20.80 -41.61 38.51
CA THR A 634 -21.07 -41.87 37.09
C THR A 634 -19.85 -41.53 36.23
N MET A 635 -19.64 -42.31 35.17
CA MET A 635 -18.57 -42.08 34.20
C MET A 635 -19.06 -42.43 32.80
N ILE A 636 -18.82 -41.54 31.85
CA ILE A 636 -19.06 -41.78 30.43
C ILE A 636 -17.71 -42.02 29.77
N LYS A 637 -17.51 -43.21 29.19
CA LYS A 637 -16.30 -43.57 28.44
C LYS A 637 -16.66 -43.76 26.96
N LYS A 638 -15.99 -43.03 26.06
CA LYS A 638 -16.06 -43.31 24.62
C LYS A 638 -15.12 -44.47 24.29
N VAL A 639 -15.64 -45.50 23.63
CA VAL A 639 -14.87 -46.63 23.09
C VAL A 639 -14.97 -46.54 21.57
N PHE A 640 -13.83 -46.64 20.89
CA PHE A 640 -13.79 -46.69 19.43
C PHE A 640 -13.68 -48.15 18.99
N ASP A 641 -14.72 -48.66 18.34
CA ASP A 641 -14.70 -49.97 17.69
C ASP A 641 -14.34 -49.79 16.21
N TYR A 642 -13.25 -50.41 15.77
CA TYR A 642 -12.84 -50.38 14.37
C TYR A 642 -13.67 -51.36 13.55
N ILE A 643 -14.52 -50.84 12.67
CA ILE A 643 -15.23 -51.63 11.66
C ILE A 643 -14.47 -51.49 10.34
N TYR A 644 -13.83 -52.56 9.89
CA TYR A 644 -13.13 -52.58 8.60
C TYR A 644 -14.09 -53.01 7.50
N THR A 645 -14.31 -52.14 6.52
CA THR A 645 -15.06 -52.47 5.30
C THR A 645 -14.07 -52.48 4.13
N PRO A 646 -13.79 -53.65 3.51
CA PRO A 646 -12.89 -53.71 2.36
C PRO A 646 -13.53 -53.03 1.14
N SER A 647 -12.80 -52.11 0.49
CA SER A 647 -13.18 -51.55 -0.81
C SER A 647 -12.12 -51.92 -1.85
N ASN A 648 -12.55 -52.59 -2.92
CA ASN A 648 -11.70 -52.88 -4.07
C ASN A 648 -11.81 -51.71 -5.05
N VAL A 649 -10.69 -51.01 -5.31
CA VAL A 649 -10.61 -49.95 -6.31
C VAL A 649 -9.85 -50.51 -7.52
N TYR A 650 -10.54 -50.69 -8.64
CA TYR A 650 -9.91 -51.01 -9.92
C TYR A 650 -9.52 -49.71 -10.62
N ALA A 651 -8.22 -49.47 -10.80
CA ALA A 651 -7.72 -48.43 -11.70
C ALA A 651 -7.53 -49.02 -13.10
N SER A 652 -8.10 -48.39 -14.13
CA SER A 652 -7.79 -48.71 -15.53
C SER A 652 -6.45 -48.06 -15.89
N ALA A 653 -5.55 -48.87 -16.46
CA ALA A 653 -4.23 -48.47 -16.95
C ALA A 653 -4.28 -47.50 -18.13
#